data_AF-A0A940HNA3-F1
#
_entry.id   AF-A0A940HNA3-F1
#
_cell.length_a   1.000
_cell.length_b   1.000
_cell.length_c   1.000
_cell.angle_alpha   90.00
_cell.angle_beta   90.00
_cell.angle_gamma   90.00
#
_symmetry.space_group_name_H-M   'P 1'
#
loop_
_entity.id
_entity.type
_entity.pdbx_description
1 polymer ?
#
loop_
_entity_poly.entity_id
_entity_poly.type
_entity_poly.pdbx_seq_one_letter_code
_entity_poly.pdbx_strand_id
1 'polypeptide(L)'
;MIKRIDPAETERIARIAERIKEYNDGIAAGSGKPRTACVHTFGCQMNEHDSEKLKGMLGAMGYTIVPEYSLTRARGVPDVIVFNTCCVRENAEDKIFGQIGAVKGAKKLKEDLIVAVCGCMTEQQWAVERIRKSYKHVDIVFGTGNSYRFPEFIAARLFDGRRVIGVEAEDSVPEGVPIAREEKYRAYVTVMYGCDNFCSYCIVPYVRGRERSRRADDVVNEVRHLAENGTREVMLLGQNVNSYGKDADNGGKRTDFASLIRRVCRETDIARVRFMTSHPKDLSPELIRAMAEEPKVCKQLHLPVQSGSTSELKRMNRKYTREQYIDLVRRVREAIPDITLTTDIMVGFPGETEEEFADTLKLVEEVRFDNAFTFIYSRRQGTPAAERPDQVPEDVVKRRFGELLEAQNRISREKNEALLGQTLTVLVEGPSKTNPERLTGRTEGNKVVNFVVPAGVNVTEGEFVEVRIDSIQTWSLEGTVLSTGSDPMFKKTLSTGSDLMLKNPVRDRFFMLPPGAVKLGTDELFHRKLVTVQNGLLKTLDFRALADFYREKRDQFAAGEFWGKIMRSAAMIYSYTGEAWLRDKMRIAVDDLLSLQGIDGEISTAPKAEQPNGSGGADLWERKYVMLGLLEYYRVTEDEPERARVKQALSRLLDYTISQVGEQEGQTPILATGWAFCGIESSSILEPVVKIYNLTKQPEHLAFAEYIVRAGGCSRENIFDAIRAGKSPYLIGDNGNPKQSIAKAYEMMSCFEGLTEFYRVTGRSRDRDAVLKLWAKLMEEEITELGSGGADGPFDLGPGTGEQWNRTRFEQANPDLELMMETCVTVTWMKLNLQLLRLAGDARFADNIETSAYNALCAALRPDGLFFEYFPRFNGARNPKVNFSYNVGGFDLSCCTANGPMGLGIVPFVAFMQSDIGPVVNFYVDGFARFGKMTINMRSGFPQEGKAALELGGGAFFTGNILLRVPEYASDFRVTLNGGNVEWQRDSRYPGYAVVPGPFCEGMLLEVSFGIADRMVLSGPSVNPKGNDKVLLKHGPIVLSRDGRVTDIKGPVTYCPQPELVPLPPRRGAIYSCAYDGYEWLDYQAAGAGWTPDSQFVTWSEKR
;
A
#
# COMPACT_ATOMS: atom_id res chain seq x y z
N MET A 1 -16.16 -31.09 -12.10
CA MET A 1 -15.30 -29.97 -12.53
C MET A 1 -16.18 -28.80 -12.91
N ILE A 2 -15.92 -27.61 -12.36
CA ILE A 2 -16.58 -26.37 -12.79
C ILE A 2 -16.24 -26.14 -14.26
N LYS A 3 -17.25 -26.07 -15.14
CA LYS A 3 -17.06 -25.52 -16.48
C LYS A 3 -16.98 -24.00 -16.32
N ARG A 4 -15.76 -23.46 -16.40
CA ARG A 4 -15.59 -22.01 -16.54
C ARG A 4 -16.26 -21.57 -17.85
N ILE A 5 -16.75 -20.34 -17.88
CA ILE A 5 -17.08 -19.70 -19.15
C ILE A 5 -15.79 -19.69 -19.97
N ASP A 6 -15.87 -20.15 -21.21
CA ASP A 6 -14.76 -20.09 -22.14
C ASP A 6 -14.29 -18.63 -22.25
N PRO A 7 -12.99 -18.31 -22.04
CA PRO A 7 -12.49 -16.94 -22.24
C PRO A 7 -12.93 -16.31 -23.57
N ALA A 8 -13.05 -17.11 -24.64
CA ALA A 8 -13.55 -16.64 -25.94
C ALA A 8 -15.02 -16.18 -25.88
N GLU A 9 -15.83 -16.82 -25.03
CA GLU A 9 -17.23 -16.47 -24.81
C GLU A 9 -17.34 -15.16 -23.99
N THR A 10 -16.50 -14.99 -22.97
CA THR A 10 -16.43 -13.72 -22.22
C THR A 10 -16.04 -12.55 -23.14
N GLU A 11 -15.06 -12.76 -24.04
CA GLU A 11 -14.64 -11.77 -25.02
C GLU A 11 -15.74 -11.48 -26.06
N ARG A 12 -16.49 -12.51 -26.50
CA ARG A 12 -17.67 -12.35 -27.37
C ARG A 12 -18.73 -11.47 -26.71
N ILE A 13 -19.05 -11.72 -25.44
CA ILE A 13 -20.02 -10.92 -24.68
C ILE A 13 -19.52 -9.48 -24.50
N ALA A 14 -18.23 -9.27 -24.23
CA ALA A 14 -17.65 -7.93 -24.12
C ALA A 14 -17.78 -7.13 -25.43
N ARG A 15 -17.49 -7.74 -26.59
CA ARG A 15 -17.71 -7.12 -27.91
C ARG A 15 -19.17 -6.75 -28.17
N ILE A 16 -20.11 -7.59 -27.73
CA ILE A 16 -21.54 -7.27 -27.83
C ILE A 16 -21.89 -6.05 -26.96
N ALA A 17 -21.36 -6.00 -25.74
CA ALA A 17 -21.60 -4.87 -24.84
C ALA A 17 -21.04 -3.56 -25.42
N GLU A 18 -19.85 -3.60 -26.02
CA GLU A 18 -19.22 -2.45 -26.69
C GLU A 18 -20.06 -1.96 -27.88
N ARG A 19 -20.56 -2.86 -28.74
CA ARG A 19 -21.47 -2.50 -29.83
C ARG A 19 -22.78 -1.85 -29.33
N ILE A 20 -23.32 -2.30 -28.20
CA ILE A 20 -24.51 -1.66 -27.59
C ILE A 20 -24.14 -0.27 -27.04
N LYS A 21 -22.95 -0.13 -26.45
CA LYS A 21 -22.45 1.17 -25.97
C LYS A 21 -22.33 2.17 -27.10
N GLU A 22 -21.72 1.81 -28.22
CA GLU A 22 -21.62 2.68 -29.41
C GLU A 22 -23.00 3.14 -29.89
N TYR A 23 -23.97 2.22 -29.94
CA TYR A 23 -25.35 2.54 -30.29
C TYR A 23 -25.99 3.53 -29.29
N ASN A 24 -25.81 3.29 -27.98
CA ASN A 24 -26.37 4.15 -26.95
C ASN A 24 -25.70 5.54 -26.91
N ASP A 25 -24.39 5.61 -27.12
CA ASP A 25 -23.64 6.86 -27.21
C ASP A 25 -24.08 7.69 -28.42
N GLY A 26 -24.34 7.06 -29.56
CA GLY A 26 -24.89 7.72 -30.74
C GLY A 26 -26.27 8.34 -30.49
N ILE A 27 -27.16 7.62 -29.80
CA ILE A 27 -28.47 8.15 -29.39
C ILE A 27 -28.31 9.29 -28.37
N ALA A 28 -27.38 9.15 -27.42
CA ALA A 28 -27.13 10.16 -26.42
C ALA A 28 -26.59 11.45 -27.03
N ALA A 29 -25.68 11.35 -28.02
CA ALA A 29 -25.16 12.49 -28.77
C ALA A 29 -26.26 13.21 -29.57
N GLY A 30 -27.18 12.47 -30.20
CA GLY A 30 -28.29 13.05 -30.96
C GLY A 30 -29.40 13.67 -30.10
N SER A 31 -29.65 13.13 -28.91
CA SER A 31 -30.73 13.58 -28.01
C SER A 31 -30.28 14.49 -26.86
N GLY A 32 -28.96 14.61 -26.64
CA GLY A 32 -28.35 15.32 -25.53
C GLY A 32 -28.60 14.69 -24.15
N LYS A 33 -29.05 13.43 -24.09
CA LYS A 33 -29.40 12.75 -22.84
C LYS A 33 -28.89 11.32 -22.81
N PRO A 34 -28.29 10.87 -21.69
CA PRO A 34 -27.86 9.49 -21.56
C PRO A 34 -29.06 8.55 -21.52
N ARG A 35 -28.88 7.33 -22.05
CA ARG A 35 -29.84 6.25 -21.83
C ARG A 35 -29.72 5.73 -20.41
N THR A 36 -30.85 5.41 -19.79
CA THR A 36 -30.94 5.06 -18.37
C THR A 36 -31.46 3.65 -18.17
N ALA A 37 -31.01 2.98 -17.11
CA ALA A 37 -31.48 1.65 -16.73
C ALA A 37 -31.79 1.58 -15.24
N CYS A 38 -32.81 0.83 -14.86
CA CYS A 38 -33.17 0.59 -13.46
C CYS A 38 -33.22 -0.91 -13.17
N VAL A 39 -32.60 -1.34 -12.08
CA VAL A 39 -32.58 -2.74 -11.64
C VAL A 39 -33.24 -2.81 -10.27
N HIS A 40 -34.36 -3.51 -10.18
CA HIS A 40 -35.06 -3.78 -8.91
C HIS A 40 -34.75 -5.19 -8.42
N THR A 41 -34.11 -5.26 -7.25
CA THR A 41 -33.87 -6.51 -6.55
C THR A 41 -35.05 -6.88 -5.66
N PHE A 42 -35.56 -8.11 -5.80
CA PHE A 42 -36.54 -8.72 -4.93
C PHE A 42 -35.97 -10.02 -4.39
N GLY A 43 -35.21 -9.96 -3.30
CA GLY A 43 -34.57 -11.19 -2.83
C GLY A 43 -33.64 -11.08 -1.64
N CYS A 44 -32.66 -11.97 -1.62
CA CYS A 44 -31.62 -12.06 -0.59
C CYS A 44 -30.31 -11.38 -1.04
N GLN A 45 -29.28 -11.43 -0.20
CA GLN A 45 -27.95 -10.88 -0.45
C GLN A 45 -27.31 -11.42 -1.75
N MET A 46 -27.63 -12.66 -2.13
CA MET A 46 -27.19 -13.22 -3.42
C MET A 46 -27.86 -12.51 -4.60
N ASN A 47 -29.16 -12.16 -4.47
CA ASN A 47 -29.84 -11.37 -5.50
C ASN A 47 -29.29 -9.94 -5.57
N GLU A 48 -28.92 -9.32 -4.44
CA GLU A 48 -28.28 -8.00 -4.47
C GLU A 48 -26.95 -8.05 -5.22
N HIS A 49 -26.11 -9.05 -4.94
CA HIS A 49 -24.86 -9.25 -5.67
C HIS A 49 -25.08 -9.56 -7.17
N ASP A 50 -26.08 -10.38 -7.51
CA ASP A 50 -26.48 -10.61 -8.91
C ASP A 50 -26.91 -9.29 -9.59
N SER A 51 -27.59 -8.39 -8.86
CA SER A 51 -27.97 -7.07 -9.36
C SER A 51 -26.77 -6.14 -9.58
N GLU A 52 -25.74 -6.18 -8.73
CA GLU A 52 -24.48 -5.44 -8.96
C GLU A 52 -23.81 -5.86 -10.28
N LYS A 53 -23.81 -7.16 -10.60
CA LYS A 53 -23.29 -7.68 -11.88
C LYS A 53 -24.13 -7.17 -13.06
N LEU A 54 -25.46 -7.23 -12.94
CA LEU A 54 -26.37 -6.72 -13.99
C LEU A 54 -26.17 -5.23 -14.24
N LYS A 55 -26.03 -4.43 -13.17
CA LYS A 55 -25.71 -2.99 -13.26
C LYS A 55 -24.35 -2.75 -13.90
N GLY A 56 -23.34 -3.54 -13.56
CA GLY A 56 -22.00 -3.48 -14.17
C GLY A 56 -22.05 -3.73 -15.67
N MET A 57 -22.75 -4.78 -16.11
CA MET A 57 -22.95 -5.06 -17.54
C MET A 57 -23.75 -3.96 -18.25
N LEU A 58 -24.80 -3.41 -17.62
CA LEU A 58 -25.56 -2.27 -18.15
C LEU A 58 -24.68 -1.02 -18.30
N GLY A 59 -23.80 -0.74 -17.34
CA GLY A 59 -22.82 0.34 -17.44
C GLY A 59 -21.82 0.13 -18.59
N ALA A 60 -21.32 -1.10 -18.76
CA ALA A 60 -20.47 -1.46 -19.88
C ALA A 60 -21.18 -1.30 -21.25
N MET A 61 -22.50 -1.45 -21.28
CA MET A 61 -23.36 -1.19 -22.43
C MET A 61 -23.74 0.31 -22.61
N GLY A 62 -23.19 1.22 -21.79
CA GLY A 62 -23.44 2.67 -21.92
C GLY A 62 -24.73 3.17 -21.25
N TYR A 63 -25.40 2.36 -20.42
CA TYR A 63 -26.56 2.82 -19.65
C TYR A 63 -26.14 3.49 -18.34
N THR A 64 -26.79 4.60 -17.99
CA THR A 64 -26.70 5.23 -16.67
C THR A 64 -27.70 4.58 -15.71
N ILE A 65 -27.23 4.05 -14.58
CA ILE A 65 -28.11 3.41 -13.59
C ILE A 65 -28.88 4.46 -12.80
N VAL A 66 -30.20 4.32 -12.74
CA VAL A 66 -31.09 5.14 -11.91
C VAL A 66 -31.67 4.30 -10.77
N PRO A 67 -31.68 4.79 -9.52
CA PRO A 67 -32.14 4.02 -8.36
C PRO A 67 -33.65 3.83 -8.33
N GLU A 68 -34.40 4.76 -8.91
CA GLU A 68 -35.87 4.75 -8.96
C GLU A 68 -36.39 5.26 -10.31
N TYR A 69 -37.65 4.95 -10.62
CA TYR A 69 -38.35 5.47 -11.79
C TYR A 69 -39.79 5.89 -11.48
N SER A 70 -40.37 6.71 -12.35
CA SER A 70 -41.78 7.11 -12.29
C SER A 70 -42.52 6.71 -13.56
N LEU A 71 -43.62 5.96 -13.40
CA LEU A 71 -44.48 5.55 -14.51
C LEU A 71 -45.54 6.60 -14.88
N THR A 72 -45.46 7.81 -14.30
CA THR A 72 -46.48 8.86 -14.49
C THR A 72 -46.26 9.69 -15.76
N ARG A 73 -45.02 9.80 -16.23
CA ARG A 73 -44.62 10.60 -17.40
C ARG A 73 -43.51 9.89 -18.17
N ALA A 74 -43.50 10.01 -19.49
CA ALA A 74 -42.50 9.36 -20.35
C ALA A 74 -41.04 9.66 -19.93
N ARG A 75 -40.74 10.89 -19.50
CA ARG A 75 -39.40 11.29 -19.03
C ARG A 75 -38.96 10.56 -17.74
N GLY A 76 -39.89 10.05 -16.95
CA GLY A 76 -39.59 9.31 -15.72
C GLY A 76 -39.38 7.81 -15.93
N VAL A 77 -39.56 7.31 -17.16
CA VAL A 77 -39.42 5.89 -17.51
C VAL A 77 -38.03 5.65 -18.10
N PRO A 78 -37.22 4.74 -17.51
CA PRO A 78 -35.89 4.41 -18.03
C PRO A 78 -35.97 3.67 -19.36
N ASP A 79 -34.84 3.46 -20.02
CA ASP A 79 -34.74 2.69 -21.27
C ASP A 79 -34.76 1.18 -21.03
N VAL A 80 -34.27 0.74 -19.87
CA VAL A 80 -34.27 -0.66 -19.43
C VAL A 80 -34.79 -0.77 -17.99
N ILE A 81 -35.72 -1.69 -17.75
CA ILE A 81 -36.16 -2.08 -16.40
C ILE A 81 -35.86 -3.56 -16.20
N VAL A 82 -35.08 -3.90 -15.18
CA VAL A 82 -34.74 -5.28 -14.82
C VAL A 82 -35.33 -5.64 -13.46
N PHE A 83 -36.09 -6.73 -13.41
CA PHE A 83 -36.60 -7.33 -12.18
C PHE A 83 -35.75 -8.56 -11.82
N ASN A 84 -34.88 -8.44 -10.82
CA ASN A 84 -34.10 -9.57 -10.31
C ASN A 84 -34.82 -10.21 -9.12
N THR A 85 -35.26 -11.46 -9.28
CA THR A 85 -36.28 -12.08 -8.43
C THR A 85 -35.77 -13.28 -7.66
N CYS A 86 -36.34 -13.50 -6.48
CA CYS A 86 -36.08 -14.65 -5.62
C CYS A 86 -37.34 -15.54 -5.53
N CYS A 87 -37.15 -16.84 -5.36
CA CYS A 87 -38.23 -17.81 -5.13
C CYS A 87 -38.19 -18.42 -3.71
N VAL A 88 -37.45 -17.78 -2.81
CA VAL A 88 -37.20 -18.29 -1.45
C VAL A 88 -38.00 -17.53 -0.38
N ARG A 89 -38.63 -16.39 -0.69
CA ARG A 89 -39.45 -15.63 0.27
C ARG A 89 -40.86 -15.41 -0.30
N GLU A 90 -41.89 -15.97 0.35
CA GLU A 90 -43.25 -16.14 -0.22
C GLU A 90 -44.01 -14.82 -0.46
N ASN A 91 -43.66 -13.72 0.20
CA ASN A 91 -44.26 -12.40 -0.09
C ASN A 91 -43.67 -11.68 -1.30
N ALA A 92 -42.69 -12.28 -2.00
CA ALA A 92 -42.07 -11.67 -3.17
C ALA A 92 -42.86 -11.97 -4.45
N GLU A 93 -43.39 -13.18 -4.65
CA GLU A 93 -43.89 -13.61 -5.96
C GLU A 93 -45.13 -12.83 -6.43
N ASP A 94 -46.17 -12.70 -5.59
CA ASP A 94 -47.36 -11.92 -5.95
C ASP A 94 -47.07 -10.42 -6.08
N LYS A 95 -46.18 -9.88 -5.24
CA LYS A 95 -45.70 -8.49 -5.35
C LYS A 95 -44.94 -8.27 -6.67
N ILE A 96 -44.07 -9.21 -7.05
CA ILE A 96 -43.31 -9.18 -8.31
C ILE A 96 -44.28 -9.20 -9.49
N PHE A 97 -45.24 -10.13 -9.52
CA PHE A 97 -46.22 -10.20 -10.61
C PHE A 97 -47.09 -8.93 -10.71
N GLY A 98 -47.44 -8.31 -9.58
CA GLY A 98 -48.08 -7.00 -9.52
C GLY A 98 -47.21 -5.89 -10.13
N GLN A 99 -45.93 -5.81 -9.75
CA GLN A 99 -44.96 -4.82 -10.26
C GLN A 99 -44.68 -5.01 -11.76
N ILE A 100 -44.46 -6.25 -12.21
CA ILE A 100 -44.32 -6.57 -13.63
C ILE A 100 -45.58 -6.13 -14.39
N GLY A 101 -46.77 -6.37 -13.83
CA GLY A 101 -48.04 -5.92 -14.40
C GLY A 101 -48.14 -4.40 -14.52
N ALA A 102 -47.72 -3.66 -13.49
CA ALA A 102 -47.78 -2.19 -13.44
C ALA A 102 -46.96 -1.53 -14.57
N VAL A 103 -45.83 -2.12 -14.97
CA VAL A 103 -44.96 -1.59 -16.03
C VAL A 103 -45.58 -1.73 -17.44
N LYS A 104 -46.70 -2.45 -17.61
CA LYS A 104 -47.40 -2.55 -18.90
C LYS A 104 -47.78 -1.17 -19.46
N GLY A 105 -48.19 -0.24 -18.59
CA GLY A 105 -48.50 1.14 -18.98
C GLY A 105 -47.28 1.94 -19.43
N ALA A 106 -46.10 1.62 -18.92
CA ALA A 106 -44.84 2.29 -19.24
C ALA A 106 -44.46 2.16 -20.71
N LYS A 107 -44.74 1.01 -21.34
CA LYS A 107 -44.52 0.80 -22.78
C LYS A 107 -45.37 1.69 -23.67
N LYS A 108 -46.50 2.21 -23.18
CA LYS A 108 -47.29 3.22 -23.91
C LYS A 108 -46.68 4.61 -23.85
N LEU A 109 -45.91 4.89 -22.79
CA LEU A 109 -45.21 6.15 -22.61
C LEU A 109 -43.85 6.17 -23.32
N LYS A 110 -43.26 4.98 -23.53
CA LYS A 110 -41.96 4.77 -24.18
C LYS A 110 -41.95 3.41 -24.89
N GLU A 111 -42.20 3.42 -26.19
CA GLU A 111 -42.41 2.20 -26.99
C GLU A 111 -41.17 1.29 -27.05
N ASP A 112 -39.99 1.90 -26.96
CA ASP A 112 -38.68 1.27 -27.03
C ASP A 112 -38.13 0.81 -25.65
N LEU A 113 -38.92 0.93 -24.57
CA LEU A 113 -38.58 0.39 -23.25
C LEU A 113 -38.35 -1.13 -23.30
N ILE A 114 -37.22 -1.59 -22.77
CA ILE A 114 -36.92 -3.02 -22.57
C ILE A 114 -37.25 -3.43 -21.13
N VAL A 115 -38.06 -4.47 -20.96
CA VAL A 115 -38.39 -5.05 -19.65
C VAL A 115 -37.80 -6.46 -19.54
N ALA A 116 -36.93 -6.66 -18.57
CA ALA A 116 -36.27 -7.94 -18.28
C ALA A 116 -36.68 -8.49 -16.91
N VAL A 117 -36.85 -9.82 -16.81
CA VAL A 117 -37.10 -10.52 -15.55
C VAL A 117 -36.09 -11.66 -15.41
N CYS A 118 -35.39 -11.73 -14.28
CA CYS A 118 -34.36 -12.74 -14.04
C CYS A 118 -34.33 -13.22 -12.59
N GLY A 119 -33.40 -14.12 -12.26
CA GLY A 119 -33.18 -14.62 -10.90
C GLY A 119 -33.87 -15.97 -10.62
N CYS A 120 -33.83 -16.43 -9.37
CA CYS A 120 -34.21 -17.80 -8.99
C CYS A 120 -35.67 -18.17 -9.33
N MET A 121 -36.58 -17.19 -9.42
CA MET A 121 -37.98 -17.45 -9.78
C MET A 121 -38.10 -17.91 -11.23
N THR A 122 -37.28 -17.36 -12.13
CA THR A 122 -37.31 -17.70 -13.56
C THR A 122 -36.72 -19.08 -13.88
N GLU A 123 -36.15 -19.75 -12.89
CA GLU A 123 -35.72 -21.15 -12.98
C GLU A 123 -36.91 -22.13 -12.84
N GLN A 124 -38.07 -21.64 -12.37
CA GLN A 124 -39.27 -22.46 -12.25
C GLN A 124 -40.12 -22.36 -13.52
N GLN A 125 -40.37 -23.50 -14.16
CA GLN A 125 -41.09 -23.57 -15.44
C GLN A 125 -42.46 -22.90 -15.40
N TRP A 126 -43.23 -23.08 -14.33
CA TRP A 126 -44.56 -22.46 -14.20
C TRP A 126 -44.49 -20.92 -14.20
N ALA A 127 -43.45 -20.33 -13.60
CA ALA A 127 -43.28 -18.88 -13.54
C ALA A 127 -42.92 -18.33 -14.92
N VAL A 128 -42.04 -19.01 -15.64
CA VAL A 128 -41.70 -18.69 -17.04
C VAL A 128 -42.94 -18.78 -17.93
N GLU A 129 -43.75 -19.83 -17.77
CA GLU A 129 -45.01 -19.98 -18.51
C GLU A 129 -46.02 -18.87 -18.20
N ARG A 130 -46.16 -18.49 -16.93
CA ARG A 130 -47.04 -17.40 -16.51
C ARG A 130 -46.59 -16.07 -17.11
N ILE A 131 -45.30 -15.76 -17.10
CA ILE A 131 -44.72 -14.58 -17.76
C ILE A 131 -44.96 -14.64 -19.28
N ARG A 132 -44.75 -15.80 -19.90
CA ARG A 132 -44.93 -16.02 -21.33
C ARG A 132 -46.38 -15.77 -21.78
N LYS A 133 -47.35 -16.32 -21.04
CA LYS A 133 -48.80 -16.27 -21.36
C LYS A 133 -49.42 -14.92 -20.98
N SER A 134 -49.18 -14.42 -19.76
CA SER A 134 -49.93 -13.30 -19.18
C SER A 134 -49.21 -11.94 -19.27
N TYR A 135 -47.89 -11.92 -19.40
CA TYR A 135 -47.07 -10.69 -19.37
C TYR A 135 -46.31 -10.51 -20.70
N LYS A 136 -47.07 -10.30 -21.79
CA LYS A 136 -46.53 -10.15 -23.16
C LYS A 136 -45.59 -8.95 -23.33
N HIS A 137 -45.66 -7.96 -22.43
CA HIS A 137 -44.79 -6.79 -22.39
C HIS A 137 -43.42 -7.05 -21.75
N VAL A 138 -43.13 -8.26 -21.26
CA VAL A 138 -41.78 -8.64 -20.82
C VAL A 138 -40.97 -9.11 -22.02
N ASP A 139 -39.88 -8.40 -22.33
CA ASP A 139 -39.06 -8.64 -23.52
C ASP A 139 -38.00 -9.73 -23.31
N ILE A 140 -37.44 -9.82 -22.11
CA ILE A 140 -36.31 -10.69 -21.78
C ILE A 140 -36.61 -11.47 -20.49
N VAL A 141 -36.43 -12.80 -20.52
CA VAL A 141 -36.53 -13.67 -19.33
C VAL A 141 -35.32 -14.60 -19.29
N PHE A 142 -34.56 -14.64 -18.19
CA PHE A 142 -33.40 -15.53 -18.07
C PHE A 142 -33.10 -15.98 -16.65
N GLY A 143 -32.60 -17.21 -16.53
CA GLY A 143 -32.19 -17.82 -15.26
C GLY A 143 -30.87 -17.27 -14.71
N THR A 144 -30.56 -17.69 -13.48
CA THR A 144 -29.37 -17.30 -12.73
C THR A 144 -28.06 -17.76 -13.40
N GLY A 145 -28.06 -18.94 -14.03
CA GLY A 145 -26.91 -19.46 -14.79
C GLY A 145 -26.57 -18.65 -16.05
N ASN A 146 -27.55 -17.99 -16.65
CA ASN A 146 -27.41 -17.27 -17.92
C ASN A 146 -27.16 -15.76 -17.75
N SER A 147 -26.90 -15.31 -16.53
CA SER A 147 -26.75 -13.88 -16.22
C SER A 147 -25.62 -13.19 -16.97
N TYR A 148 -24.49 -13.87 -17.22
CA TYR A 148 -23.36 -13.32 -17.99
C TYR A 148 -23.71 -13.03 -19.46
N ARG A 149 -24.73 -13.69 -20.02
CA ARG A 149 -25.20 -13.48 -21.40
C ARG A 149 -26.16 -12.30 -21.53
N PHE A 150 -26.37 -11.53 -20.46
CA PHE A 150 -27.31 -10.42 -20.48
C PHE A 150 -27.08 -9.39 -21.61
N PRO A 151 -25.83 -9.03 -21.98
CA PRO A 151 -25.58 -8.19 -23.16
C PRO A 151 -26.09 -8.79 -24.47
N GLU A 152 -25.98 -10.12 -24.66
CA GLU A 152 -26.52 -10.82 -25.82
C GLU A 152 -28.05 -10.70 -25.88
N PHE A 153 -28.73 -10.83 -24.73
CA PHE A 153 -30.19 -10.72 -24.67
C PHE A 153 -30.68 -9.30 -24.95
N ILE A 154 -29.96 -8.29 -24.48
CA ILE A 154 -30.24 -6.88 -24.82
C ILE A 154 -30.03 -6.66 -26.31
N ALA A 155 -28.92 -7.11 -26.90
CA ALA A 155 -28.66 -6.97 -28.34
C ALA A 155 -29.76 -7.62 -29.19
N ALA A 156 -30.17 -8.85 -28.87
CA ALA A 156 -31.23 -9.54 -29.62
C ALA A 156 -32.56 -8.79 -29.57
N ARG A 157 -32.90 -8.15 -28.43
CA ARG A 157 -34.12 -7.36 -28.33
C ARG A 157 -34.00 -6.01 -29.04
N LEU A 158 -32.84 -5.37 -28.92
CA LEU A 158 -32.57 -4.01 -29.39
C LEU A 158 -32.38 -3.94 -30.91
N PHE A 159 -31.62 -4.88 -31.48
CA PHE A 159 -31.28 -4.89 -32.91
C PHE A 159 -32.20 -5.77 -33.74
N ASP A 160 -32.64 -6.92 -33.20
CA ASP A 160 -33.45 -7.89 -33.98
C ASP A 160 -34.94 -7.83 -33.65
N GLY A 161 -35.34 -7.05 -32.63
CA GLY A 161 -36.74 -6.97 -32.17
C GLY A 161 -37.26 -8.26 -31.52
N ARG A 162 -36.38 -9.23 -31.21
CA ARG A 162 -36.77 -10.56 -30.73
C ARG A 162 -37.02 -10.58 -29.23
N ARG A 163 -38.12 -11.21 -28.80
CA ARG A 163 -38.36 -11.57 -27.40
C ARG A 163 -37.45 -12.74 -27.01
N VAL A 164 -36.74 -12.63 -25.90
CA VAL A 164 -35.74 -13.63 -25.46
C VAL A 164 -36.23 -14.38 -24.23
N ILE A 165 -36.14 -15.71 -24.26
CA ILE A 165 -36.38 -16.59 -23.11
C ILE A 165 -35.16 -17.51 -22.99
N GLY A 166 -34.18 -17.10 -22.17
CA GLY A 166 -32.91 -17.80 -21.92
C GLY A 166 -32.93 -18.54 -20.58
N VAL A 167 -33.71 -19.61 -20.48
CA VAL A 167 -33.86 -20.44 -19.26
C VAL A 167 -33.28 -21.84 -19.43
N GLU A 168 -32.41 -22.03 -20.42
CA GLU A 168 -31.67 -23.28 -20.59
C GLU A 168 -30.70 -23.46 -19.42
N ALA A 169 -30.63 -24.67 -18.88
CA ALA A 169 -29.77 -24.98 -17.75
C ALA A 169 -28.30 -25.01 -18.20
N GLU A 170 -27.56 -23.96 -17.85
CA GLU A 170 -26.11 -23.92 -18.02
C GLU A 170 -25.40 -24.24 -16.69
N ASP A 171 -24.36 -25.09 -16.76
CA ASP A 171 -23.53 -25.48 -15.61
C ASP A 171 -22.34 -24.52 -15.36
N SER A 172 -22.26 -23.41 -16.09
CA SER A 172 -21.19 -22.43 -16.02
C SER A 172 -21.36 -21.42 -14.89
N VAL A 173 -20.23 -21.08 -14.25
CA VAL A 173 -20.19 -20.06 -13.20
C VAL A 173 -19.82 -18.71 -13.82
N PRO A 174 -20.63 -17.65 -13.65
CA PRO A 174 -20.34 -16.33 -14.18
C PRO A 174 -19.27 -15.62 -13.35
N GLU A 175 -18.00 -15.88 -13.70
CA GLU A 175 -16.80 -15.21 -13.18
C GLU A 175 -16.24 -14.23 -14.21
N GLY A 176 -15.62 -13.13 -13.76
CA GLY A 176 -14.97 -12.15 -14.64
C GLY A 176 -15.91 -11.17 -15.35
N VAL A 177 -17.19 -11.10 -14.96
CA VAL A 177 -18.13 -10.11 -15.49
C VAL A 177 -17.97 -8.74 -14.80
N PRO A 178 -18.25 -7.61 -15.48
CA PRO A 178 -18.25 -6.30 -14.85
C PRO A 178 -19.22 -6.21 -13.66
N ILE A 179 -18.83 -5.54 -12.58
CA ILE A 179 -19.64 -5.36 -11.37
C ILE A 179 -19.71 -3.88 -11.02
N ALA A 180 -20.92 -3.33 -10.89
CA ALA A 180 -21.16 -1.99 -10.35
C ALA A 180 -21.55 -2.11 -8.88
N ARG A 181 -20.60 -1.81 -7.98
CA ARG A 181 -20.80 -1.89 -6.52
C ARG A 181 -21.65 -0.72 -6.04
N GLU A 182 -22.61 -1.00 -5.17
CA GLU A 182 -23.44 0.04 -4.54
C GLU A 182 -22.71 0.72 -3.38
N GLU A 183 -22.05 -0.07 -2.55
CA GLU A 183 -21.27 0.39 -1.39
C GLU A 183 -19.77 0.29 -1.71
N LYS A 184 -18.99 1.35 -1.43
CA LYS A 184 -17.53 1.32 -1.64
C LYS A 184 -16.80 0.57 -0.52
N TYR A 185 -17.30 0.71 0.70
CA TYR A 185 -16.67 0.19 1.92
C TYR A 185 -17.07 -1.26 2.26
N ARG A 186 -18.07 -1.83 1.59
CA ARG A 186 -18.52 -3.20 1.82
C ARG A 186 -18.82 -3.91 0.51
N ALA A 187 -18.44 -5.19 0.42
CA ALA A 187 -18.68 -5.98 -0.78
C ALA A 187 -19.15 -7.41 -0.49
N TYR A 188 -20.00 -7.92 -1.36
CA TYR A 188 -20.37 -9.34 -1.40
C TYR A 188 -19.42 -10.10 -2.35
N VAL A 189 -18.88 -11.21 -1.86
CA VAL A 189 -17.99 -12.10 -2.62
C VAL A 189 -18.56 -13.51 -2.58
N THR A 190 -19.04 -14.01 -3.71
CA THR A 190 -19.56 -15.38 -3.78
C THR A 190 -18.40 -16.36 -3.73
N VAL A 191 -18.39 -17.34 -2.83
CA VAL A 191 -17.32 -18.36 -2.73
C VAL A 191 -17.75 -19.71 -3.31
N MET A 192 -19.06 -19.96 -3.38
CA MET A 192 -19.61 -21.19 -3.94
C MET A 192 -21.07 -21.02 -4.37
N TYR A 193 -21.53 -21.94 -5.20
CA TYR A 193 -22.88 -21.96 -5.78
C TYR A 193 -23.57 -23.31 -5.51
N GLY A 194 -24.90 -23.31 -5.40
CA GLY A 194 -25.70 -24.53 -5.28
C GLY A 194 -25.70 -25.14 -3.88
N CYS A 195 -26.52 -26.16 -3.66
CA CYS A 195 -26.72 -26.79 -2.34
C CYS A 195 -27.09 -28.27 -2.47
N ASP A 196 -26.43 -29.14 -1.70
CA ASP A 196 -26.59 -30.60 -1.75
C ASP A 196 -27.41 -31.13 -0.56
N ASN A 197 -28.08 -30.25 0.19
CA ASN A 197 -28.83 -30.64 1.40
C ASN A 197 -30.22 -31.22 1.12
N PHE A 198 -30.91 -30.79 0.05
CA PHE A 198 -32.27 -31.25 -0.31
C PHE A 198 -33.24 -31.28 0.88
N CYS A 199 -33.27 -30.21 1.70
CA CYS A 199 -34.26 -30.07 2.76
C CYS A 199 -35.68 -30.11 2.17
N SER A 200 -36.62 -30.78 2.83
CA SER A 200 -37.93 -31.10 2.22
C SER A 200 -38.79 -29.87 1.90
N TYR A 201 -38.48 -28.70 2.50
CA TYR A 201 -39.13 -27.42 2.24
C TYR A 201 -38.33 -26.49 1.30
N CYS A 202 -37.09 -26.83 0.94
CA CYS A 202 -36.17 -25.90 0.30
C CYS A 202 -36.07 -26.14 -1.21
N ILE A 203 -36.42 -25.12 -2.00
CA ILE A 203 -36.36 -25.18 -3.46
C ILE A 203 -34.94 -24.96 -4.02
N VAL A 204 -34.00 -24.43 -3.23
CA VAL A 204 -32.67 -23.98 -3.67
C VAL A 204 -31.88 -25.02 -4.48
N PRO A 205 -31.79 -26.30 -4.08
CA PRO A 205 -31.07 -27.31 -4.86
C PRO A 205 -31.59 -27.49 -6.30
N TYR A 206 -32.88 -27.24 -6.51
CA TYR A 206 -33.53 -27.40 -7.81
C TYR A 206 -33.34 -26.18 -8.72
N VAL A 207 -33.16 -24.99 -8.14
CA VAL A 207 -33.05 -23.72 -8.91
C VAL A 207 -31.62 -23.18 -9.02
N ARG A 208 -30.70 -23.57 -8.14
CA ARG A 208 -29.28 -23.17 -8.18
C ARG A 208 -28.32 -24.35 -8.42
N GLY A 209 -28.86 -25.56 -8.54
CA GLY A 209 -28.11 -26.78 -8.81
C GLY A 209 -27.29 -27.30 -7.63
N ARG A 210 -26.39 -28.25 -7.96
CA ARG A 210 -25.47 -28.93 -7.05
C ARG A 210 -24.36 -27.99 -6.54
N GLU A 211 -23.77 -28.34 -5.40
CA GLU A 211 -22.67 -27.58 -4.79
C GLU A 211 -21.43 -27.50 -5.70
N ARG A 212 -20.91 -26.28 -5.87
CA ARG A 212 -19.75 -25.94 -6.70
C ARG A 212 -18.92 -24.85 -6.02
N SER A 213 -17.70 -25.16 -5.62
CA SER A 213 -16.76 -24.25 -4.95
C SER A 213 -15.88 -23.51 -5.93
N ARG A 214 -15.82 -22.18 -5.84
CA ARG A 214 -14.83 -21.39 -6.59
C ARG A 214 -13.41 -21.78 -6.18
N ARG A 215 -12.41 -21.43 -6.99
CA ARG A 215 -11.01 -21.61 -6.57
C ARG A 215 -10.65 -20.57 -5.51
N ALA A 216 -9.90 -21.01 -4.51
CA ALA A 216 -9.50 -20.15 -3.41
C ALA A 216 -8.66 -18.95 -3.88
N ASP A 217 -7.76 -19.15 -4.84
CA ASP A 217 -6.93 -18.07 -5.37
C ASP A 217 -7.75 -16.98 -6.06
N ASP A 218 -8.81 -17.36 -6.80
CA ASP A 218 -9.68 -16.40 -7.48
C ASP A 218 -10.47 -15.57 -6.45
N VAL A 219 -10.97 -16.20 -5.38
CA VAL A 219 -11.64 -15.52 -4.27
C VAL A 219 -10.68 -14.57 -3.54
N VAL A 220 -9.47 -15.03 -3.20
CA VAL A 220 -8.47 -14.22 -2.49
C VAL A 220 -8.03 -13.02 -3.34
N ASN A 221 -7.83 -13.21 -4.65
CA ASN A 221 -7.47 -12.13 -5.57
C ASN A 221 -8.61 -11.11 -5.72
N GLU A 222 -9.86 -11.55 -5.79
CA GLU A 222 -11.02 -10.65 -5.81
C GLU A 222 -11.10 -9.83 -4.52
N VAL A 223 -10.93 -10.45 -3.35
CA VAL A 223 -10.93 -9.72 -2.06
C VAL A 223 -9.74 -8.75 -1.97
N ARG A 224 -8.56 -9.13 -2.46
CA ARG A 224 -7.39 -8.23 -2.51
C ARG A 224 -7.71 -6.98 -3.32
N HIS A 225 -8.27 -7.14 -4.51
CA HIS A 225 -8.65 -6.02 -5.36
C HIS A 225 -9.74 -5.14 -4.73
N LEU A 226 -10.69 -5.74 -4.01
CA LEU A 226 -11.69 -4.98 -3.26
C LEU A 226 -11.05 -4.13 -2.14
N ALA A 227 -10.13 -4.72 -1.38
CA ALA A 227 -9.41 -4.01 -0.32
C ALA A 227 -8.57 -2.85 -0.87
N GLU A 228 -7.86 -3.05 -1.99
CA GLU A 228 -7.09 -2.02 -2.69
C GLU A 228 -7.96 -0.82 -3.13
N ASN A 229 -9.23 -1.06 -3.45
CA ASN A 229 -10.20 -0.05 -3.87
C ASN A 229 -11.03 0.55 -2.71
N GLY A 230 -10.62 0.34 -1.46
CA GLY A 230 -11.23 0.97 -0.28
C GLY A 230 -12.36 0.18 0.36
N THR A 231 -12.64 -1.05 -0.07
CA THR A 231 -13.55 -1.95 0.66
C THR A 231 -12.93 -2.35 2.00
N ARG A 232 -13.71 -2.24 3.08
CA ARG A 232 -13.30 -2.51 4.46
C ARG A 232 -13.91 -3.80 5.01
N GLU A 233 -15.14 -4.12 4.63
CA GLU A 233 -15.80 -5.39 4.98
C GLU A 233 -16.13 -6.21 3.73
N VAL A 234 -15.77 -7.49 3.71
CA VAL A 234 -16.32 -8.46 2.75
C VAL A 234 -17.23 -9.46 3.42
N MET A 235 -18.36 -9.77 2.78
CA MET A 235 -19.21 -10.89 3.15
C MET A 235 -19.06 -12.01 2.13
N LEU A 236 -18.47 -13.12 2.56
CA LEU A 236 -18.37 -14.36 1.78
C LEU A 236 -19.75 -15.02 1.69
N LEU A 237 -20.24 -15.20 0.48
CA LEU A 237 -21.58 -15.70 0.18
C LEU A 237 -21.57 -17.09 -0.47
N GLY A 238 -22.59 -17.88 -0.16
CA GLY A 238 -22.91 -19.15 -0.79
C GLY A 238 -24.23 -19.67 -0.24
N GLN A 239 -24.77 -20.76 -0.82
CA GLN A 239 -25.98 -21.41 -0.27
C GLN A 239 -25.68 -22.35 0.90
N ASN A 240 -24.44 -22.79 1.07
CA ASN A 240 -23.94 -23.52 2.23
C ASN A 240 -22.42 -23.34 2.35
N VAL A 241 -21.95 -22.19 2.81
CA VAL A 241 -20.52 -21.83 2.72
C VAL A 241 -19.58 -22.83 3.42
N ASN A 242 -20.07 -23.53 4.45
CA ASN A 242 -19.27 -24.48 5.22
C ASN A 242 -19.00 -25.80 4.46
N SER A 243 -19.67 -26.07 3.34
CA SER A 243 -19.36 -27.21 2.48
C SER A 243 -18.37 -26.87 1.35
N TYR A 244 -17.84 -25.65 1.33
CA TYR A 244 -16.78 -25.26 0.39
C TYR A 244 -15.61 -26.26 0.41
N GLY A 245 -15.17 -26.67 -0.79
CA GLY A 245 -14.09 -27.64 -1.00
C GLY A 245 -14.50 -29.11 -0.79
N LYS A 246 -15.79 -29.42 -0.60
CA LYS A 246 -16.30 -30.81 -0.54
C LYS A 246 -16.61 -31.43 -1.90
N ASP A 247 -16.71 -30.61 -2.94
CA ASP A 247 -17.01 -30.97 -4.33
C ASP A 247 -15.77 -31.11 -5.23
N ALA A 248 -14.58 -30.70 -4.75
CA ALA A 248 -13.37 -30.56 -5.56
C ALA A 248 -12.33 -31.65 -5.28
N ASP A 249 -12.11 -32.53 -6.26
CA ASP A 249 -10.92 -33.37 -6.37
C ASP A 249 -9.80 -32.56 -7.08
N ASN A 250 -9.25 -31.57 -6.36
CA ASN A 250 -8.24 -30.62 -6.88
C ASN A 250 -6.82 -31.14 -6.68
N GLY A 251 -6.36 -32.09 -7.51
CA GLY A 251 -4.94 -32.30 -7.80
C GLY A 251 -3.96 -32.33 -6.60
N GLY A 252 -4.39 -32.82 -5.43
CA GLY A 252 -3.52 -33.09 -4.27
C GLY A 252 -3.54 -32.11 -3.08
N LYS A 253 -4.22 -30.96 -3.11
CA LYS A 253 -4.45 -30.14 -1.88
C LYS A 253 -5.87 -29.56 -1.81
N ARG A 254 -6.71 -30.21 -1.01
CA ARG A 254 -8.07 -29.76 -0.68
C ARG A 254 -8.01 -28.52 0.22
N THR A 255 -8.53 -27.38 -0.24
CA THR A 255 -8.73 -26.18 0.58
C THR A 255 -10.16 -26.19 1.10
N ASP A 256 -10.34 -26.31 2.42
CA ASP A 256 -11.66 -26.20 3.06
C ASP A 256 -12.04 -24.73 3.34
N PHE A 257 -13.26 -24.50 3.82
CA PHE A 257 -13.75 -23.14 4.08
C PHE A 257 -12.93 -22.41 5.16
N ALA A 258 -12.52 -23.12 6.21
CA ALA A 258 -11.67 -22.55 7.26
C ALA A 258 -10.34 -22.05 6.70
N SER A 259 -9.71 -22.84 5.83
CA SER A 259 -8.50 -22.43 5.12
C SER A 259 -8.73 -21.24 4.20
N LEU A 260 -9.85 -21.21 3.46
CA LEU A 260 -10.19 -20.06 2.62
C LEU A 260 -10.31 -18.77 3.43
N ILE A 261 -11.02 -18.79 4.56
CA ILE A 261 -11.17 -17.62 5.44
C ILE A 261 -9.80 -17.14 5.91
N ARG A 262 -8.94 -18.05 6.40
CA ARG A 262 -7.59 -17.67 6.87
C ARG A 262 -6.77 -17.05 5.74
N ARG A 263 -6.84 -17.61 4.54
CA ARG A 263 -6.17 -17.03 3.37
C ARG A 263 -6.69 -15.63 3.06
N VAL A 264 -8.00 -15.42 3.05
CA VAL A 264 -8.59 -14.09 2.86
C VAL A 264 -8.11 -13.11 3.94
N CYS A 265 -8.11 -13.51 5.22
CA CYS A 265 -7.66 -12.66 6.32
C CYS A 265 -6.17 -12.31 6.25
N ARG A 266 -5.31 -13.27 5.88
CA ARG A 266 -3.84 -13.14 5.97
C ARG A 266 -3.16 -12.68 4.68
N GLU A 267 -3.76 -12.96 3.52
CA GLU A 267 -3.19 -12.62 2.19
C GLU A 267 -3.81 -11.35 1.58
N THR A 268 -4.71 -10.66 2.29
CA THR A 268 -5.36 -9.42 1.84
C THR A 268 -5.45 -8.37 2.95
N ASP A 269 -5.53 -7.11 2.56
CA ASP A 269 -5.64 -5.95 3.47
C ASP A 269 -7.09 -5.67 3.92
N ILE A 270 -8.03 -6.60 3.68
CA ILE A 270 -9.39 -6.44 4.14
C ILE A 270 -9.42 -6.35 5.67
N ALA A 271 -10.21 -5.42 6.20
CA ALA A 271 -10.29 -5.20 7.64
C ALA A 271 -11.20 -6.26 8.27
N ARG A 272 -12.41 -6.45 7.70
CA ARG A 272 -13.43 -7.31 8.28
C ARG A 272 -13.91 -8.38 7.29
N VAL A 273 -13.92 -9.63 7.72
CA VAL A 273 -14.44 -10.78 6.97
C VAL A 273 -15.67 -11.31 7.69
N ARG A 274 -16.78 -11.37 6.96
CA ARG A 274 -18.04 -11.97 7.41
C ARG A 274 -18.40 -13.10 6.45
N PHE A 275 -19.20 -14.03 6.92
CA PHE A 275 -19.85 -15.00 6.05
C PHE A 275 -21.25 -15.28 6.56
N MET A 276 -22.11 -15.79 5.67
CA MET A 276 -23.49 -16.11 6.01
C MET A 276 -23.89 -17.40 5.28
N THR A 277 -24.96 -18.04 5.77
CA THR A 277 -25.54 -19.27 5.22
C THR A 277 -24.74 -20.53 5.57
N SER A 278 -24.62 -20.80 6.87
CA SER A 278 -24.07 -22.06 7.40
C SER A 278 -25.15 -23.14 7.49
N HIS A 279 -24.76 -24.40 7.33
CA HIS A 279 -25.59 -25.54 7.73
C HIS A 279 -25.00 -26.20 8.99
N PRO A 280 -25.78 -26.48 10.06
CA PRO A 280 -25.26 -27.05 11.30
C PRO A 280 -24.47 -28.34 11.12
N LYS A 281 -24.93 -29.24 10.25
CA LYS A 281 -24.23 -30.49 9.91
C LYS A 281 -22.80 -30.29 9.37
N ASP A 282 -22.51 -29.14 8.77
CA ASP A 282 -21.26 -28.86 8.04
C ASP A 282 -20.31 -27.94 8.81
N LEU A 283 -20.70 -27.44 9.98
CA LEU A 283 -19.84 -26.58 10.81
C LEU A 283 -18.71 -27.40 11.44
N SER A 284 -17.50 -27.27 10.90
CA SER A 284 -16.32 -28.01 11.37
C SER A 284 -15.67 -27.37 12.60
N PRO A 285 -14.99 -28.14 13.46
CA PRO A 285 -14.15 -27.60 14.53
C PRO A 285 -13.08 -26.63 14.02
N GLU A 286 -12.53 -26.87 12.84
CA GLU A 286 -11.54 -26.02 12.18
C GLU A 286 -12.10 -24.64 11.87
N LEU A 287 -13.37 -24.56 11.43
CA LEU A 287 -14.04 -23.29 11.17
C LEU A 287 -14.32 -22.53 12.47
N ILE A 288 -14.74 -23.21 13.53
CA ILE A 288 -14.92 -22.61 14.86
C ILE A 288 -13.58 -22.02 15.35
N ARG A 289 -12.48 -22.77 15.21
CA ARG A 289 -11.13 -22.29 15.56
C ARG A 289 -10.71 -21.10 14.69
N ALA A 290 -10.96 -21.13 13.38
CA ALA A 290 -10.66 -20.01 12.50
C ALA A 290 -11.43 -18.74 12.90
N MET A 291 -12.71 -18.86 13.24
CA MET A 291 -13.50 -17.73 13.77
C MET A 291 -12.98 -17.23 15.12
N ALA A 292 -12.48 -18.11 15.99
CA ALA A 292 -11.95 -17.71 17.29
C ALA A 292 -10.61 -16.96 17.13
N GLU A 293 -9.68 -17.56 16.38
CA GLU A 293 -8.28 -17.12 16.29
C GLU A 293 -8.05 -15.96 15.32
N GLU A 294 -8.82 -15.83 14.23
CA GLU A 294 -8.60 -14.76 13.26
C GLU A 294 -9.33 -13.47 13.71
N PRO A 295 -8.61 -12.36 14.00
CA PRO A 295 -9.22 -11.14 14.53
C PRO A 295 -10.10 -10.42 13.50
N LYS A 296 -9.77 -10.55 12.21
CA LYS A 296 -10.54 -9.98 11.10
C LYS A 296 -11.89 -10.68 10.89
N VAL A 297 -12.09 -11.89 11.44
CA VAL A 297 -13.34 -12.63 11.28
C VAL A 297 -14.35 -12.16 12.30
N CYS A 298 -15.51 -11.71 11.81
CA CYS A 298 -16.60 -11.24 12.64
C CYS A 298 -17.08 -12.29 13.65
N LYS A 299 -17.31 -11.86 14.90
CA LYS A 299 -17.90 -12.70 15.96
C LYS A 299 -19.43 -12.81 15.82
N GLN A 300 -19.88 -13.13 14.61
CA GLN A 300 -21.27 -13.43 14.28
C GLN A 300 -21.33 -14.79 13.60
N LEU A 301 -22.16 -15.70 14.13
CA LEU A 301 -22.48 -16.96 13.48
C LEU A 301 -23.98 -17.05 13.22
N HIS A 302 -24.35 -17.20 11.95
CA HIS A 302 -25.72 -17.51 11.55
C HIS A 302 -25.85 -19.03 11.35
N LEU A 303 -26.62 -19.68 12.23
CA LEU A 303 -26.73 -21.14 12.35
C LEU A 303 -28.20 -21.61 12.37
N PRO A 304 -28.87 -21.65 11.21
CA PRO A 304 -30.27 -22.05 11.07
C PRO A 304 -30.60 -23.38 11.75
N VAL A 305 -31.53 -23.41 12.70
CA VAL A 305 -32.02 -24.67 13.28
C VAL A 305 -33.29 -25.17 12.61
N GLN A 306 -34.16 -24.26 12.17
CA GLN A 306 -35.47 -24.49 11.54
C GLN A 306 -36.57 -24.95 12.51
N SER A 307 -36.31 -25.96 13.35
CA SER A 307 -37.22 -26.41 14.43
C SER A 307 -36.41 -26.95 15.62
N GLY A 308 -36.95 -26.87 16.83
CA GLY A 308 -36.35 -27.44 18.04
C GLY A 308 -36.72 -28.90 18.31
N SER A 309 -37.52 -29.53 17.43
CA SER A 309 -37.93 -30.92 17.54
C SER A 309 -37.11 -31.84 16.63
N THR A 310 -36.53 -32.91 17.19
CA THR A 310 -35.78 -33.92 16.42
C THR A 310 -36.65 -34.67 15.41
N SER A 311 -37.92 -34.96 15.72
CA SER A 311 -38.84 -35.61 14.78
C SER A 311 -39.16 -34.72 13.59
N GLU A 312 -39.41 -33.44 13.83
CA GLU A 312 -39.67 -32.46 12.78
C GLU A 312 -38.42 -32.18 11.93
N LEU A 313 -37.24 -32.00 12.54
CA LEU A 313 -35.95 -31.88 11.85
C LEU A 313 -35.72 -33.06 10.89
N LYS A 314 -36.05 -34.28 11.31
CA LYS A 314 -35.98 -35.48 10.45
C LYS A 314 -36.95 -35.38 9.26
N ARG A 315 -38.20 -34.93 9.47
CA ARG A 315 -39.18 -34.70 8.37
C ARG A 315 -38.75 -33.56 7.44
N MET A 316 -38.04 -32.58 7.97
CA MET A 316 -37.39 -31.50 7.22
C MET A 316 -36.16 -31.95 6.41
N ASN A 317 -35.72 -33.20 6.59
CA ASN A 317 -34.47 -33.74 6.05
C ASN A 317 -33.21 -33.00 6.56
N ARG A 318 -33.26 -32.50 7.80
CA ARG A 318 -32.10 -31.94 8.51
C ARG A 318 -31.31 -33.11 9.09
N LYS A 319 -30.09 -33.32 8.62
CA LYS A 319 -29.25 -34.49 8.96
C LYS A 319 -28.59 -34.38 10.35
N TYR A 320 -29.32 -33.87 11.34
CA TYR A 320 -28.88 -33.72 12.73
C TYR A 320 -30.08 -33.69 13.69
N THR A 321 -29.86 -33.95 14.98
CA THR A 321 -30.88 -33.89 16.04
C THR A 321 -30.79 -32.60 16.86
N ARG A 322 -31.80 -32.33 17.70
CA ARG A 322 -31.80 -31.21 18.65
C ARG A 322 -30.56 -31.24 19.56
N GLU A 323 -30.24 -32.41 20.11
CA GLU A 323 -29.14 -32.59 21.06
C GLU A 323 -27.78 -32.31 20.40
N GLN A 324 -27.60 -32.76 19.14
CA GLN A 324 -26.40 -32.47 18.36
C GLN A 324 -26.27 -30.97 18.07
N TYR A 325 -27.39 -30.27 17.85
CA TYR A 325 -27.39 -28.83 17.66
C TYR A 325 -27.00 -28.09 18.96
N ILE A 326 -27.55 -28.49 20.10
CA ILE A 326 -27.21 -27.92 21.41
C ILE A 326 -25.72 -28.12 21.72
N ASP A 327 -25.18 -29.32 21.51
CA ASP A 327 -23.76 -29.58 21.69
C ASP A 327 -22.87 -28.75 20.74
N LEU A 328 -23.29 -28.55 19.49
CA LEU A 328 -22.60 -27.69 18.55
C LEU A 328 -22.57 -26.23 19.03
N VAL A 329 -23.70 -25.70 19.51
CA VAL A 329 -23.78 -24.36 20.09
C VAL A 329 -22.89 -24.22 21.32
N ARG A 330 -22.87 -25.23 22.21
CA ARG A 330 -22.00 -25.27 23.37
C ARG A 330 -20.52 -25.13 22.96
N ARG A 331 -20.07 -25.92 21.99
CA ARG A 331 -18.69 -25.84 21.46
C ARG A 331 -18.34 -24.48 20.85
N VAL A 332 -19.28 -23.86 20.14
CA VAL A 332 -19.08 -22.51 19.57
C VAL A 332 -18.90 -21.48 20.69
N ARG A 333 -19.74 -21.52 21.74
CA ARG A 333 -19.65 -20.59 22.89
C ARG A 333 -18.40 -20.81 23.74
N GLU A 334 -17.96 -22.05 23.89
CA GLU A 334 -16.69 -22.36 24.59
C GLU A 334 -15.49 -21.76 23.86
N ALA A 335 -15.49 -21.80 22.53
CA ALA A 335 -14.41 -21.23 21.72
C ALA A 335 -14.51 -19.70 21.56
N ILE A 336 -15.73 -19.14 21.55
CA ILE A 336 -16.01 -17.72 21.31
C ILE A 336 -17.10 -17.26 22.30
N PRO A 337 -16.73 -16.88 23.54
CA PRO A 337 -17.69 -16.56 24.60
C PRO A 337 -18.67 -15.43 24.27
N ASP A 338 -18.24 -14.45 23.48
CA ASP A 338 -18.99 -13.25 23.08
C ASP A 338 -19.68 -13.38 21.70
N ILE A 339 -19.81 -14.59 21.17
CA ILE A 339 -20.39 -14.83 19.84
C ILE A 339 -21.84 -14.33 19.75
N THR A 340 -22.13 -13.51 18.73
CA THR A 340 -23.50 -13.19 18.34
C THR A 340 -24.07 -14.35 17.52
N LEU A 341 -25.02 -15.08 18.10
CA LEU A 341 -25.61 -16.26 17.46
C LEU A 341 -27.00 -15.92 16.91
N THR A 342 -27.18 -16.10 15.61
CA THR A 342 -28.48 -15.90 14.94
C THR A 342 -28.95 -17.17 14.25
N THR A 343 -30.26 -17.31 14.05
CA THR A 343 -30.86 -18.54 13.48
C THR A 343 -32.05 -18.25 12.58
N ASP A 344 -32.55 -19.29 11.93
CA ASP A 344 -33.83 -19.31 11.22
C ASP A 344 -34.74 -20.31 11.92
N ILE A 345 -36.00 -19.94 12.14
CA ILE A 345 -37.02 -20.81 12.73
C ILE A 345 -38.29 -20.74 11.89
N MET A 346 -38.78 -21.91 11.49
CA MET A 346 -40.00 -22.08 10.72
C MET A 346 -41.14 -22.50 11.66
N VAL A 347 -42.33 -21.93 11.48
CA VAL A 347 -43.54 -22.33 12.21
C VAL A 347 -44.58 -22.84 11.22
N GLY A 348 -45.28 -23.93 11.57
CA GLY A 348 -46.35 -24.49 10.75
C GLY A 348 -45.90 -25.45 9.65
N PHE A 349 -44.74 -26.11 9.82
CA PHE A 349 -44.34 -27.17 8.91
C PHE A 349 -45.41 -28.28 8.85
N PRO A 350 -45.65 -28.94 7.71
CA PRO A 350 -46.71 -29.95 7.61
C PRO A 350 -46.53 -31.08 8.64
N GLY A 351 -47.57 -31.28 9.47
CA GLY A 351 -47.61 -32.23 10.56
C GLY A 351 -47.05 -31.74 11.90
N GLU A 352 -46.69 -30.46 12.06
CA GLU A 352 -46.17 -29.88 13.31
C GLU A 352 -47.20 -29.98 14.45
N THR A 353 -46.86 -30.73 15.51
CA THR A 353 -47.71 -30.90 16.70
C THR A 353 -47.45 -29.81 17.75
N GLU A 354 -48.32 -29.73 18.77
CA GLU A 354 -48.13 -28.78 19.88
C GLU A 354 -46.87 -29.09 20.70
N GLU A 355 -46.56 -30.37 20.90
CA GLU A 355 -45.35 -30.81 21.62
C GLU A 355 -44.08 -30.42 20.86
N GLU A 356 -44.07 -30.58 19.53
CA GLU A 356 -42.92 -30.23 18.70
C GLU A 356 -42.69 -28.71 18.64
N PHE A 357 -43.77 -27.94 18.61
CA PHE A 357 -43.69 -26.48 18.74
C PHE A 357 -43.21 -26.06 20.14
N ALA A 358 -43.71 -26.70 21.20
CA ALA A 358 -43.25 -26.45 22.56
C ALA A 358 -41.75 -26.75 22.74
N ASP A 359 -41.24 -27.80 22.09
CA ASP A 359 -39.80 -28.07 22.06
C ASP A 359 -39.02 -26.98 21.31
N THR A 360 -39.58 -26.41 20.25
CA THR A 360 -38.99 -25.23 19.58
C THR A 360 -38.88 -24.04 20.53
N LEU A 361 -39.93 -23.72 21.30
CA LEU A 361 -39.86 -22.67 22.32
C LEU A 361 -38.81 -22.98 23.39
N LYS A 362 -38.76 -24.22 23.91
CA LYS A 362 -37.72 -24.63 24.88
C LYS A 362 -36.32 -24.45 24.31
N LEU A 363 -36.10 -24.76 23.02
CA LEU A 363 -34.79 -24.57 22.40
C LEU A 363 -34.42 -23.08 22.34
N VAL A 364 -35.37 -22.21 22.01
CA VAL A 364 -35.14 -20.76 21.99
C VAL A 364 -34.76 -20.25 23.38
N GLU A 365 -35.43 -20.72 24.43
CA GLU A 365 -35.09 -20.38 25.82
C GLU A 365 -33.74 -20.92 26.28
N GLU A 366 -33.38 -22.14 25.84
CA GLU A 366 -32.12 -22.79 26.21
C GLU A 366 -30.93 -22.20 25.47
N VAL A 367 -31.07 -21.99 24.15
CA VAL A 367 -30.01 -21.46 23.30
C VAL A 367 -29.90 -19.95 23.44
N ARG A 368 -30.99 -19.20 23.64
CA ARG A 368 -30.99 -17.72 23.77
C ARG A 368 -30.30 -17.02 22.61
N PHE A 369 -30.86 -17.14 21.41
CA PHE A 369 -30.35 -16.48 20.20
C PHE A 369 -30.39 -14.96 20.31
N ASP A 370 -29.39 -14.28 19.77
CA ASP A 370 -29.37 -12.81 19.69
C ASP A 370 -30.47 -12.27 18.77
N ASN A 371 -30.76 -12.99 17.70
CA ASN A 371 -31.83 -12.73 16.76
C ASN A 371 -32.22 -14.02 16.03
N ALA A 372 -33.49 -14.15 15.66
CA ALA A 372 -33.97 -15.23 14.80
C ALA A 372 -34.79 -14.67 13.64
N PHE A 373 -34.48 -15.10 12.41
CA PHE A 373 -35.39 -14.89 11.29
C PHE A 373 -36.51 -15.92 11.39
N THR A 374 -37.63 -15.50 11.96
CA THR A 374 -38.82 -16.32 12.09
C THR A 374 -39.70 -16.16 10.86
N PHE A 375 -40.23 -17.27 10.35
CA PHE A 375 -41.17 -17.24 9.23
C PHE A 375 -42.18 -18.38 9.31
N ILE A 376 -43.36 -18.11 8.75
CA ILE A 376 -44.39 -19.12 8.55
C ILE A 376 -43.99 -20.01 7.36
N TYR A 377 -44.22 -21.32 7.48
CA TYR A 377 -44.00 -22.26 6.39
C TYR A 377 -44.82 -21.85 5.16
N SER A 378 -44.09 -21.62 4.06
CA SER A 378 -44.63 -21.31 2.74
C SER A 378 -44.66 -22.55 1.86
N ARG A 379 -45.74 -22.80 1.12
CA ARG A 379 -45.74 -23.91 0.17
C ARG A 379 -44.96 -23.52 -1.08
N ARG A 380 -43.93 -24.31 -1.40
CA ARG A 380 -43.14 -24.12 -2.63
C ARG A 380 -43.37 -25.27 -3.58
N GLN A 381 -43.99 -24.98 -4.72
CA GLN A 381 -44.25 -25.97 -5.75
C GLN A 381 -42.94 -26.69 -6.14
N GLY A 382 -42.98 -28.02 -6.22
CA GLY A 382 -41.81 -28.85 -6.51
C GLY A 382 -40.96 -29.24 -5.30
N THR A 383 -41.36 -28.88 -4.07
CA THR A 383 -40.71 -29.36 -2.84
C THR A 383 -41.51 -30.50 -2.17
N PRO A 384 -40.87 -31.51 -1.56
CA PRO A 384 -41.57 -32.62 -0.91
C PRO A 384 -42.57 -32.19 0.18
N ALA A 385 -42.31 -31.10 0.90
CA ALA A 385 -43.22 -30.60 1.94
C ALA A 385 -44.50 -29.98 1.36
N ALA A 386 -44.46 -29.44 0.14
CA ALA A 386 -45.62 -28.79 -0.48
C ALA A 386 -46.71 -29.80 -0.89
N GLU A 387 -46.34 -31.05 -1.13
CA GLU A 387 -47.24 -32.14 -1.54
C GLU A 387 -47.89 -32.87 -0.36
N ARG A 388 -47.50 -32.54 0.88
CA ARG A 388 -48.02 -33.23 2.06
C ARG A 388 -49.44 -32.74 2.41
N PRO A 389 -50.38 -33.65 2.76
CA PRO A 389 -51.77 -33.27 3.06
C PRO A 389 -51.97 -32.70 4.48
N ASP A 390 -51.04 -32.97 5.41
CA ASP A 390 -51.12 -32.65 6.85
C ASP A 390 -50.74 -31.20 7.17
N GLN A 391 -51.41 -30.25 6.52
CA GLN A 391 -51.09 -28.83 6.61
C GLN A 391 -51.71 -28.22 7.88
N VAL A 392 -50.94 -27.42 8.63
CA VAL A 392 -51.40 -26.85 9.90
C VAL A 392 -52.38 -25.68 9.64
N PRO A 393 -53.51 -25.59 10.35
CA PRO A 393 -54.45 -24.47 10.22
C PRO A 393 -53.80 -23.09 10.47
N GLU A 394 -54.20 -22.09 9.69
CA GLU A 394 -53.60 -20.75 9.69
C GLU A 394 -53.70 -20.03 11.04
N ASP A 395 -54.81 -20.22 11.77
CA ASP A 395 -55.04 -19.67 13.11
C ASP A 395 -54.07 -20.25 14.14
N VAL A 396 -53.81 -21.56 14.08
CA VAL A 396 -52.81 -22.24 14.94
C VAL A 396 -51.41 -21.72 14.64
N VAL A 397 -51.05 -21.61 13.35
CA VAL A 397 -49.75 -21.08 12.93
C VAL A 397 -49.55 -19.64 13.37
N LYS A 398 -50.56 -18.77 13.23
CA LYS A 398 -50.49 -17.37 13.69
C LYS A 398 -50.29 -17.26 15.20
N ARG A 399 -51.02 -18.06 15.99
CA ARG A 399 -50.84 -18.11 17.45
C ARG A 399 -49.40 -18.51 17.81
N ARG A 400 -48.93 -19.65 17.30
CA ARG A 400 -47.57 -20.17 17.54
C ARG A 400 -46.49 -19.19 17.10
N PHE A 401 -46.66 -18.58 15.94
CA PHE A 401 -45.75 -17.55 15.44
C PHE A 401 -45.68 -16.33 16.39
N GLY A 402 -46.82 -15.92 16.95
CA GLY A 402 -46.88 -14.88 17.98
C GLY A 402 -46.12 -15.26 19.26
N GLU A 403 -46.34 -16.47 19.79
CA GLU A 403 -45.65 -16.98 20.98
C GLU A 403 -44.12 -17.05 20.78
N LEU A 404 -43.67 -17.53 19.62
CA LEU A 404 -42.25 -17.58 19.27
C LEU A 404 -41.64 -16.18 19.16
N LEU A 405 -42.34 -15.23 18.53
CA LEU A 405 -41.90 -13.85 18.42
C LEU A 405 -41.77 -13.20 19.79
N GLU A 406 -42.73 -13.42 20.70
CA GLU A 406 -42.68 -12.89 22.05
C GLU A 406 -41.44 -13.38 22.81
N ALA A 407 -41.20 -14.69 22.79
CA ALA A 407 -40.03 -15.31 23.43
C ALA A 407 -38.71 -14.77 22.84
N GLN A 408 -38.57 -14.74 21.51
CA GLN A 408 -37.36 -14.25 20.85
C GLN A 408 -37.12 -12.76 21.10
N ASN A 409 -38.17 -11.92 21.04
CA ASN A 409 -38.06 -10.47 21.24
C ASN A 409 -37.60 -10.14 22.66
N ARG A 410 -38.12 -10.88 23.66
CA ARG A 410 -37.71 -10.76 25.05
C ARG A 410 -36.21 -11.08 25.20
N ILE A 411 -35.76 -12.21 24.65
CA ILE A 411 -34.35 -12.63 24.71
C ILE A 411 -33.43 -11.64 23.98
N SER A 412 -33.81 -11.18 22.78
CA SER A 412 -33.04 -10.19 22.01
C SER A 412 -32.88 -8.89 22.80
N ARG A 413 -33.94 -8.44 23.48
CA ARG A 413 -33.89 -7.27 24.35
C ARG A 413 -32.97 -7.48 25.55
N GLU A 414 -33.13 -8.57 26.30
CA GLU A 414 -32.28 -8.92 27.46
C GLU A 414 -30.79 -8.97 27.07
N LYS A 415 -30.46 -9.49 25.88
CA LYS A 415 -29.08 -9.50 25.37
C LYS A 415 -28.55 -8.14 24.98
N ASN A 416 -29.40 -7.28 24.39
CA ASN A 416 -28.99 -5.92 24.07
C ASN A 416 -28.84 -5.06 25.34
N GLU A 417 -29.66 -5.28 26.38
CA GLU A 417 -29.54 -4.60 27.68
C GLU A 417 -28.15 -4.80 28.31
N ALA A 418 -27.54 -5.98 28.15
CA ALA A 418 -26.18 -6.24 28.61
C ALA A 418 -25.10 -5.36 27.93
N LEU A 419 -25.41 -4.77 26.77
CA LEU A 419 -24.49 -3.88 26.02
C LEU A 419 -24.59 -2.41 26.45
N LEU A 420 -25.57 -2.07 27.29
CA LEU A 420 -25.74 -0.69 27.77
C LEU A 420 -24.48 -0.23 28.52
N GLY A 421 -23.97 0.95 28.15
CA GLY A 421 -22.74 1.52 28.71
C GLY A 421 -21.44 0.92 28.17
N GLN A 422 -21.51 -0.16 27.38
CA GLN A 422 -20.32 -0.71 26.71
C GLN A 422 -19.90 0.14 25.53
N THR A 423 -18.61 0.09 25.19
CA THR A 423 -18.07 0.69 23.97
C THR A 423 -17.89 -0.40 22.92
N LEU A 424 -18.46 -0.19 21.73
CA LEU A 424 -18.40 -1.14 20.62
C LEU A 424 -17.75 -0.49 19.40
N THR A 425 -16.92 -1.26 18.69
CA THR A 425 -16.37 -0.86 17.39
C THR A 425 -17.44 -1.00 16.30
N VAL A 426 -17.75 0.10 15.62
CA VAL A 426 -18.81 0.20 14.62
C VAL A 426 -18.22 0.61 13.27
N LEU A 427 -18.53 -0.15 12.21
CA LEU A 427 -18.27 0.27 10.83
C LEU A 427 -19.36 1.25 10.40
N VAL A 428 -18.98 2.47 10.04
CA VAL A 428 -19.90 3.54 9.63
C VAL A 428 -20.46 3.25 8.24
N GLU A 429 -21.79 3.22 8.11
CA GLU A 429 -22.50 2.98 6.84
C GLU A 429 -23.11 4.26 6.24
N GLY A 430 -23.13 5.36 6.99
CA GLY A 430 -23.66 6.66 6.54
C GLY A 430 -24.83 7.15 7.39
N PRO A 431 -25.65 8.09 6.88
CA PRO A 431 -26.80 8.61 7.60
C PRO A 431 -27.86 7.53 7.88
N SER A 432 -28.49 7.60 9.04
CA SER A 432 -29.61 6.72 9.38
C SER A 432 -30.82 7.00 8.49
N LYS A 433 -31.46 5.93 8.01
CA LYS A 433 -32.67 6.00 7.15
C LYS A 433 -33.84 6.70 7.83
N THR A 434 -33.93 6.63 9.15
CA THR A 434 -35.04 7.20 9.93
C THR A 434 -34.75 8.61 10.45
N ASN A 435 -33.46 8.96 10.60
CA ASN A 435 -33.04 10.29 11.03
C ASN A 435 -31.68 10.65 10.39
N PRO A 436 -31.64 11.48 9.33
CA PRO A 436 -30.41 11.89 8.67
C PRO A 436 -29.41 12.65 9.55
N GLU A 437 -29.84 13.19 10.71
CA GLU A 437 -28.95 13.85 11.68
C GLU A 437 -28.13 12.86 12.51
N ARG A 438 -28.43 11.56 12.43
CA ARG A 438 -27.66 10.49 13.07
C ARG A 438 -26.93 9.67 12.01
N LEU A 439 -25.75 9.18 12.35
CA LEU A 439 -25.08 8.15 11.55
C LEU A 439 -25.56 6.76 11.99
N THR A 440 -25.41 5.78 11.12
CA THR A 440 -25.68 4.37 11.39
C THR A 440 -24.49 3.51 10.98
N GLY A 441 -24.35 2.38 11.63
CA GLY A 441 -23.27 1.44 11.35
C GLY A 441 -23.47 0.08 12.00
N ARG A 442 -22.53 -0.84 11.76
CA ARG A 442 -22.62 -2.22 12.25
C ARG A 442 -21.41 -2.69 13.05
N THR A 443 -21.68 -3.40 14.14
CA THR A 443 -20.67 -4.06 14.97
C THR A 443 -20.16 -5.36 14.33
N GLU A 444 -19.11 -5.95 14.91
CA GLU A 444 -18.63 -7.30 14.53
C GLU A 444 -19.75 -8.35 14.66
N GLY A 445 -20.60 -8.23 15.67
CA GLY A 445 -21.80 -9.04 15.87
C GLY A 445 -22.96 -8.74 14.91
N ASN A 446 -22.80 -7.79 13.97
CA ASN A 446 -23.84 -7.35 13.03
C ASN A 446 -25.05 -6.68 13.69
N LYS A 447 -24.86 -6.09 14.88
CA LYS A 447 -25.89 -5.26 15.52
C LYS A 447 -25.84 -3.86 14.90
N VAL A 448 -27.01 -3.29 14.63
CA VAL A 448 -27.16 -1.94 14.09
C VAL A 448 -27.00 -0.94 15.23
N VAL A 449 -26.12 0.03 15.06
CA VAL A 449 -25.89 1.12 16.01
C VAL A 449 -26.16 2.44 15.29
N ASN A 450 -27.13 3.20 15.78
CA ASN A 450 -27.32 4.59 15.37
C ASN A 450 -26.61 5.49 16.39
N PHE A 451 -25.90 6.50 15.94
CA PHE A 451 -25.09 7.31 16.85
C PHE A 451 -24.95 8.75 16.41
N VAL A 452 -24.69 9.60 17.40
CA VAL A 452 -24.39 11.02 17.22
C VAL A 452 -22.88 11.25 17.25
N VAL A 453 -22.44 12.20 16.43
CA VAL A 453 -21.04 12.63 16.35
C VAL A 453 -20.90 13.96 17.08
N PRO A 454 -20.06 14.06 18.13
CA PRO A 454 -19.84 15.33 18.84
C PRO A 454 -19.27 16.42 17.92
N ALA A 455 -19.54 17.69 18.25
CA ALA A 455 -19.00 18.83 17.51
C ALA A 455 -17.45 18.80 17.51
N GLY A 456 -16.84 19.00 16.34
CA GLY A 456 -15.39 18.95 16.14
C GLY A 456 -14.83 17.56 15.79
N VAL A 457 -15.67 16.51 15.76
CA VAL A 457 -15.30 15.16 15.32
C VAL A 457 -15.81 14.95 13.90
N ASN A 458 -14.94 14.52 12.98
CA ASN A 458 -15.33 14.21 11.61
C ASN A 458 -15.29 12.69 11.40
N VAL A 459 -16.39 12.12 10.91
CA VAL A 459 -16.55 10.67 10.69
C VAL A 459 -17.01 10.46 9.26
N THR A 460 -16.32 9.59 8.52
CA THR A 460 -16.67 9.27 7.13
C THR A 460 -17.19 7.85 6.96
N GLU A 461 -17.96 7.61 5.90
CA GLU A 461 -18.45 6.28 5.55
C GLU A 461 -17.29 5.31 5.32
N GLY A 462 -17.41 4.10 5.87
CA GLY A 462 -16.36 3.10 5.81
C GLY A 462 -15.29 3.22 6.91
N GLU A 463 -15.35 4.20 7.80
CA GLU A 463 -14.48 4.23 8.99
C GLU A 463 -14.98 3.30 10.09
N PHE A 464 -14.06 2.81 10.91
CA PHE A 464 -14.39 2.16 12.17
C PHE A 464 -14.30 3.17 13.31
N VAL A 465 -15.34 3.26 14.12
CA VAL A 465 -15.42 4.20 15.26
C VAL A 465 -15.81 3.47 16.55
N GLU A 466 -15.28 3.95 17.68
CA GLU A 466 -15.70 3.48 19.00
C GLU A 466 -16.94 4.26 19.45
N VAL A 467 -18.05 3.54 19.63
CA VAL A 467 -19.34 4.09 20.04
C VAL A 467 -19.70 3.54 21.42
N ARG A 468 -19.89 4.44 22.39
CA ARG A 468 -20.50 4.06 23.67
C ARG A 468 -22.01 3.92 23.48
N ILE A 469 -22.57 2.80 23.93
CA ILE A 469 -24.00 2.56 23.87
C ILE A 469 -24.70 3.29 25.01
N ASP A 470 -25.50 4.29 24.67
CA ASP A 470 -26.21 5.15 25.62
C ASP A 470 -27.67 4.69 25.86
N SER A 471 -28.28 4.02 24.87
CA SER A 471 -29.58 3.36 25.06
C SER A 471 -29.78 2.19 24.10
N ILE A 472 -30.76 1.33 24.40
CA ILE A 472 -31.02 0.10 23.66
C ILE A 472 -32.45 0.08 23.13
N GLN A 473 -32.62 -0.55 21.97
CA GLN A 473 -33.91 -0.97 21.42
C GLN A 473 -33.87 -2.49 21.20
N THR A 474 -35.02 -3.10 20.86
CA THR A 474 -35.08 -4.53 20.57
C THR A 474 -34.17 -4.92 19.38
N TRP A 475 -34.05 -4.04 18.38
CA TRP A 475 -33.37 -4.35 17.09
C TRP A 475 -32.20 -3.43 16.74
N SER A 476 -31.96 -2.39 17.52
CA SER A 476 -30.88 -1.44 17.32
C SER A 476 -30.34 -0.95 18.66
N LEU A 477 -29.15 -0.38 18.61
CA LEU A 477 -28.51 0.31 19.73
C LEU A 477 -28.38 1.79 19.36
N GLU A 478 -28.39 2.65 20.37
CA GLU A 478 -28.17 4.09 20.21
C GLU A 478 -26.95 4.50 21.02
N GLY A 479 -26.09 5.35 20.49
CA GLY A 479 -24.87 5.74 21.18
C GLY A 479 -24.22 7.04 20.72
N THR A 480 -23.05 7.31 21.29
CA THR A 480 -22.25 8.51 21.01
C THR A 480 -20.81 8.11 20.71
N VAL A 481 -20.20 8.73 19.69
CA VAL A 481 -18.79 8.52 19.34
C VAL A 481 -17.88 9.09 20.42
N LEU A 482 -16.85 8.33 20.85
CA LEU A 482 -15.94 8.74 21.92
C LEU A 482 -14.63 9.40 21.44
N SER A 483 -14.12 9.08 20.25
CA SER A 483 -12.94 9.74 19.63
C SER A 483 -12.74 9.28 18.18
N THR A 484 -12.16 10.13 17.33
CA THR A 484 -11.64 9.77 15.99
C THR A 484 -10.13 9.97 15.97
N GLY A 485 -9.40 8.91 16.25
CA GLY A 485 -7.95 8.88 16.15
C GLY A 485 -7.49 7.43 16.12
N SER A 486 -7.20 6.93 14.91
CA SER A 486 -6.87 5.54 14.53
C SER A 486 -8.06 4.55 14.52
N ASP A 487 -8.14 3.78 13.43
CA ASP A 487 -9.06 2.65 13.23
C ASP A 487 -8.96 1.67 14.42
N PRO A 488 -10.01 1.49 15.25
CA PRO A 488 -9.97 0.66 16.45
C PRO A 488 -9.68 -0.82 16.19
N MET A 489 -9.89 -1.30 14.96
CA MET A 489 -9.53 -2.69 14.61
C MET A 489 -8.01 -2.90 14.61
N PHE A 490 -7.23 -1.84 14.36
CA PHE A 490 -5.78 -1.85 14.55
C PHE A 490 -5.38 -1.87 16.03
N LYS A 491 -6.24 -1.42 16.96
CA LYS A 491 -6.01 -1.58 18.41
C LYS A 491 -6.30 -3.00 18.90
N LYS A 492 -7.30 -3.70 18.33
CA LYS A 492 -7.68 -5.07 18.75
C LYS A 492 -6.74 -6.16 18.21
N THR A 493 -5.96 -5.85 17.17
CA THR A 493 -4.86 -6.69 16.66
C THR A 493 -3.55 -6.47 17.44
N LEU A 494 -3.64 -5.92 18.66
CA LEU A 494 -2.56 -5.98 19.66
C LEU A 494 -2.55 -7.35 20.35
N SER A 495 -2.48 -8.42 19.55
CA SER A 495 -1.72 -9.57 19.98
C SER A 495 -0.25 -9.19 19.84
N THR A 496 0.56 -9.65 20.79
CA THR A 496 2.03 -9.51 20.87
C THR A 496 2.70 -9.29 19.52
N GLY A 497 3.77 -8.49 19.42
CA GLY A 497 4.55 -8.25 18.18
C GLY A 497 5.05 -9.50 17.43
N SER A 498 4.68 -10.70 17.87
CA SER A 498 4.72 -11.97 17.14
C SER A 498 3.75 -12.06 15.95
N ASP A 499 2.59 -11.39 15.94
CA ASP A 499 1.58 -11.53 14.86
C ASP A 499 1.87 -10.69 13.60
N LEU A 500 2.71 -9.65 13.73
CA LEU A 500 3.25 -8.87 12.61
C LEU A 500 4.47 -9.53 11.97
N MET A 501 4.96 -10.65 12.53
CA MET A 501 6.04 -11.38 11.92
C MET A 501 5.52 -12.14 10.71
N LEU A 502 5.92 -11.69 9.51
CA LEU A 502 5.97 -12.60 8.40
C LEU A 502 6.90 -13.76 8.77
N LYS A 503 6.44 -14.99 8.52
CA LYS A 503 7.33 -16.17 8.59
C LYS A 503 8.57 -16.01 7.70
N ASN A 504 8.53 -15.12 6.69
CA ASN A 504 9.63 -14.75 5.82
C ASN A 504 9.66 -13.21 5.59
N PRO A 505 10.65 -12.46 6.10
CA PRO A 505 10.80 -11.03 5.83
C PRO A 505 10.99 -10.75 4.33
N VAL A 506 10.71 -9.52 3.89
CA VAL A 506 10.91 -9.12 2.49
C VAL A 506 12.41 -9.21 2.17
N ARG A 507 12.74 -10.01 1.17
CA ARG A 507 14.13 -10.22 0.75
C ARG A 507 14.53 -9.16 -0.27
N ASP A 508 15.66 -8.51 -0.03
CA ASP A 508 16.29 -7.64 -1.03
C ASP A 508 16.67 -8.44 -2.29
N ARG A 509 16.66 -7.78 -3.44
CA ARG A 509 17.15 -8.28 -4.72
C ARG A 509 18.65 -8.02 -4.90
N PHE A 510 19.12 -6.85 -4.49
CA PHE A 510 20.54 -6.51 -4.52
C PHE A 510 21.12 -6.34 -3.12
N PHE A 511 22.39 -6.73 -2.99
CA PHE A 511 23.16 -6.74 -1.76
C PHE A 511 24.47 -5.99 -1.96
N MET A 512 24.87 -5.20 -0.95
CA MET A 512 26.18 -4.58 -0.94
C MET A 512 27.26 -5.65 -0.75
N LEU A 513 28.41 -5.45 -1.39
CA LEU A 513 29.56 -6.32 -1.22
C LEU A 513 30.21 -6.11 0.15
N PRO A 514 30.91 -7.14 0.70
CA PRO A 514 31.56 -7.02 2.00
C PRO A 514 32.71 -5.99 1.97
N PRO A 515 33.16 -5.52 3.15
CA PRO A 515 34.33 -4.64 3.26
C PRO A 515 35.55 -5.15 2.49
N GLY A 516 36.26 -4.25 1.81
CA GLY A 516 37.46 -4.57 1.02
C GLY A 516 37.21 -5.35 -0.29
N ALA A 517 35.95 -5.66 -0.64
CA ALA A 517 35.62 -6.33 -1.88
C ALA A 517 35.67 -5.42 -3.11
N VAL A 518 35.53 -4.10 -2.95
CA VAL A 518 35.54 -3.12 -4.04
C VAL A 518 36.73 -2.18 -3.88
N LYS A 519 37.43 -1.90 -4.98
CA LYS A 519 38.44 -0.84 -5.04
C LYS A 519 38.37 -0.14 -6.40
N LEU A 520 38.20 1.16 -6.39
CA LEU A 520 38.24 1.97 -7.62
C LEU A 520 39.69 2.37 -7.95
N GLY A 521 39.97 2.63 -9.22
CA GLY A 521 41.27 3.06 -9.72
C GLY A 521 41.75 4.35 -9.04
N THR A 522 43.07 4.55 -8.92
CA THR A 522 43.63 5.71 -8.20
C THR A 522 43.31 7.05 -8.85
N ASP A 523 43.17 7.08 -10.17
CA ASP A 523 42.83 8.27 -10.94
C ASP A 523 41.30 8.47 -11.10
N GLU A 524 40.51 7.48 -10.71
CA GLU A 524 39.05 7.52 -10.74
C GLU A 524 38.54 8.65 -9.81
N LEU A 525 37.50 9.38 -10.23
CA LEU A 525 37.00 10.57 -9.53
C LEU A 525 36.54 10.25 -8.11
N PHE A 526 35.66 9.26 -7.94
CA PHE A 526 35.10 8.91 -6.64
C PHE A 526 36.18 8.40 -5.69
N HIS A 527 37.16 7.63 -6.17
CA HIS A 527 38.34 7.28 -5.38
C HIS A 527 39.06 8.51 -4.86
N ARG A 528 39.40 9.46 -5.75
CA ARG A 528 40.12 10.68 -5.37
C ARG A 528 39.33 11.50 -4.35
N LYS A 529 38.03 11.70 -4.56
CA LYS A 529 37.15 12.44 -3.64
C LYS A 529 37.08 11.75 -2.27
N LEU A 530 36.97 10.42 -2.23
CA LEU A 530 37.01 9.61 -1.01
C LEU A 530 38.33 9.78 -0.23
N VAL A 531 39.46 9.68 -0.93
CA VAL A 531 40.78 9.88 -0.30
C VAL A 531 40.97 11.31 0.19
N THR A 532 40.51 12.30 -0.58
CA THR A 532 40.53 13.72 -0.21
C THR A 532 39.76 13.96 1.08
N VAL A 533 38.51 13.52 1.19
CA VAL A 533 37.72 13.71 2.42
C VAL A 533 38.25 12.89 3.60
N GLN A 534 38.77 11.68 3.35
CA GLN A 534 39.39 10.86 4.39
C GLN A 534 40.59 11.59 5.01
N ASN A 535 41.49 12.12 4.17
CA ASN A 535 42.71 12.79 4.62
C ASN A 535 42.44 14.20 5.15
N GLY A 536 41.49 14.92 4.55
CA GLY A 536 41.11 16.27 4.95
C GLY A 536 40.33 16.27 6.26
N LEU A 537 39.15 15.65 6.29
CA LEU A 537 38.23 15.69 7.43
C LEU A 537 38.49 14.57 8.45
N LEU A 538 38.35 13.30 8.06
CA LEU A 538 38.32 12.19 9.04
C LEU A 538 39.65 11.99 9.75
N LYS A 539 40.76 12.29 9.07
CA LYS A 539 42.09 12.20 9.64
C LYS A 539 42.41 13.37 10.59
N THR A 540 41.92 14.57 10.31
CA THR A 540 42.23 15.77 11.13
C THR A 540 41.27 15.94 12.31
N LEU A 541 39.99 15.58 12.16
CA LEU A 541 39.00 15.67 13.24
C LEU A 541 39.37 14.77 14.44
N ASP A 542 39.32 15.32 15.64
CA ASP A 542 39.40 14.54 16.88
C ASP A 542 38.04 13.91 17.19
N PHE A 543 37.99 12.58 17.15
CA PHE A 543 36.75 11.84 17.38
C PHE A 543 36.36 11.83 18.86
N ARG A 544 37.29 12.04 19.80
CA ARG A 544 36.96 12.10 21.24
C ARG A 544 36.15 13.35 21.56
N ALA A 545 36.49 14.47 20.93
CA ALA A 545 35.79 15.73 21.11
C ALA A 545 34.30 15.66 20.72
N LEU A 546 33.89 14.67 19.91
CA LEU A 546 32.48 14.45 19.56
C LEU A 546 31.64 14.00 20.77
N ALA A 547 32.24 13.34 21.77
CA ALA A 547 31.55 12.88 22.97
C ALA A 547 31.41 13.97 24.04
N ASP A 548 32.10 15.11 23.90
CA ASP A 548 32.12 16.20 24.89
C ASP A 548 30.71 16.77 25.14
N PHE A 549 29.90 16.90 24.08
CA PHE A 549 28.50 17.35 24.20
C PHE A 549 27.66 16.47 25.14
N TYR A 550 27.92 15.16 25.15
CA TYR A 550 27.25 14.20 26.02
C TYR A 550 27.82 14.23 27.43
N ARG A 551 29.15 14.35 27.57
CA ARG A 551 29.85 14.36 28.87
C ARG A 551 29.50 15.58 29.69
N GLU A 552 29.46 16.74 29.03
CA GLU A 552 29.24 18.02 29.68
C GLU A 552 27.75 18.38 29.78
N LYS A 553 26.86 17.56 29.19
CA LYS A 553 25.44 17.84 29.04
C LYS A 553 25.18 19.25 28.50
N ARG A 554 25.99 19.65 27.51
CA ARG A 554 25.88 20.95 26.83
C ARG A 554 24.73 20.85 25.85
N ASP A 555 23.51 21.06 26.36
CA ASP A 555 22.28 21.12 25.57
C ASP A 555 22.39 22.26 24.54
N GLN A 556 22.81 21.89 23.34
CA GLN A 556 22.95 22.74 22.17
C GLN A 556 22.19 22.08 21.06
N PHE A 557 21.36 22.87 20.39
CA PHE A 557 20.47 22.40 19.34
C PHE A 557 21.16 21.47 18.32
N ALA A 558 20.78 20.19 18.36
CA ALA A 558 21.21 19.13 17.45
C ALA A 558 22.73 18.86 17.40
N ALA A 559 23.52 19.32 18.37
CA ALA A 559 24.97 19.14 18.36
C ALA A 559 25.39 17.66 18.53
N GLY A 560 24.58 16.86 19.24
CA GLY A 560 24.85 15.43 19.44
C GLY A 560 24.82 14.61 18.14
N GLU A 561 24.19 15.10 17.07
CA GLU A 561 24.08 14.40 15.80
C GLU A 561 25.43 14.11 15.14
N PHE A 562 26.43 14.97 15.39
CA PHE A 562 27.72 14.91 14.71
C PHE A 562 28.48 13.64 15.04
N TRP A 563 28.38 13.16 16.29
CA TRP A 563 28.97 11.90 16.69
C TRP A 563 28.47 10.78 15.77
N GLY A 564 27.15 10.66 15.62
CA GLY A 564 26.56 9.61 14.79
C GLY A 564 26.85 9.78 13.30
N LYS A 565 26.73 10.99 12.74
CA LYS A 565 27.00 11.24 11.30
C LYS A 565 28.45 10.94 10.94
N ILE A 566 29.41 11.38 11.76
CA ILE A 566 30.84 11.08 11.55
C ILE A 566 31.11 9.58 11.68
N MET A 567 30.54 8.89 12.67
CA MET A 567 30.71 7.45 12.83
C MET A 567 30.19 6.67 11.60
N ARG A 568 29.05 7.06 11.03
CA ARG A 568 28.52 6.45 9.81
C ARG A 568 29.44 6.71 8.60
N SER A 569 29.87 7.96 8.43
CA SER A 569 30.82 8.37 7.39
C SER A 569 32.13 7.57 7.48
N ALA A 570 32.70 7.47 8.69
CA ALA A 570 33.92 6.74 8.95
C ALA A 570 33.75 5.23 8.71
N ALA A 571 32.66 4.62 9.13
CA ALA A 571 32.41 3.19 8.93
C ALA A 571 32.24 2.83 7.45
N MET A 572 31.54 3.67 6.68
CA MET A 572 31.38 3.45 5.24
C MET A 572 32.72 3.60 4.51
N ILE A 573 33.48 4.66 4.81
CA ILE A 573 34.81 4.87 4.21
C ILE A 573 35.79 3.77 4.64
N TYR A 574 35.77 3.35 5.91
CA TYR A 574 36.57 2.22 6.40
C TYR A 574 36.21 0.92 5.67
N SER A 575 34.93 0.65 5.42
CA SER A 575 34.49 -0.52 4.65
C SER A 575 35.14 -0.56 3.26
N TYR A 576 35.41 0.60 2.66
CA TYR A 576 36.05 0.74 1.36
C TYR A 576 37.59 0.77 1.44
N THR A 577 38.17 1.47 2.41
CA THR A 577 39.62 1.71 2.46
C THR A 577 40.40 0.68 3.27
N GLY A 578 39.80 0.10 4.32
CA GLY A 578 40.45 -0.84 5.23
C GLY A 578 41.50 -0.22 6.14
N GLU A 579 41.56 1.11 6.24
CA GLU A 579 42.60 1.84 6.98
C GLU A 579 42.51 1.60 8.50
N ALA A 580 43.54 0.99 9.08
CA ALA A 580 43.58 0.61 10.49
C ALA A 580 43.43 1.81 11.44
N TRP A 581 44.02 2.96 11.11
CA TRP A 581 43.91 4.17 11.94
C TRP A 581 42.47 4.69 12.04
N LEU A 582 41.65 4.49 11.00
CA LEU A 582 40.26 4.94 10.99
C LEU A 582 39.39 4.02 11.84
N ARG A 583 39.63 2.70 11.78
CA ARG A 583 39.07 1.72 12.71
C ARG A 583 39.39 2.09 14.16
N ASP A 584 40.65 2.41 14.45
CA ASP A 584 41.09 2.71 15.81
C ASP A 584 40.45 4.01 16.33
N LYS A 585 40.31 5.04 15.49
CA LYS A 585 39.56 6.27 15.83
C LYS A 585 38.09 5.97 16.14
N MET A 586 37.42 5.17 15.32
CA MET A 586 36.03 4.77 15.56
C MET A 586 35.86 4.03 16.88
N ARG A 587 36.74 3.06 17.16
CA ARG A 587 36.73 2.32 18.44
C ARG A 587 36.88 3.26 19.62
N ILE A 588 37.83 4.19 19.57
CA ILE A 588 38.04 5.19 20.61
C ILE A 588 36.79 6.04 20.84
N ALA A 589 36.11 6.46 19.77
CA ALA A 589 34.89 7.27 19.86
C ALA A 589 33.72 6.50 20.51
N VAL A 590 33.61 5.19 20.20
CA VAL A 590 32.62 4.29 20.79
C VAL A 590 32.93 4.01 22.24
N ASP A 591 34.19 3.74 22.59
CA ASP A 591 34.61 3.56 23.98
C ASP A 591 34.29 4.77 24.83
N ASP A 592 34.60 5.97 24.33
CA ASP A 592 34.33 7.23 25.03
C ASP A 592 32.82 7.46 25.21
N LEU A 593 32.02 7.32 24.14
CA LEU A 593 30.56 7.50 24.23
C LEU A 593 29.92 6.47 25.17
N LEU A 594 30.26 5.19 25.04
CA LEU A 594 29.67 4.13 25.86
C LEU A 594 30.08 4.22 27.33
N SER A 595 31.21 4.85 27.64
CA SER A 595 31.60 5.17 29.03
C SER A 595 30.63 6.14 29.70
N LEU A 596 29.87 6.91 28.91
CA LEU A 596 28.87 7.87 29.38
C LEU A 596 27.46 7.28 29.47
N GLN A 597 27.24 6.04 29.02
CA GLN A 597 25.91 5.43 29.03
C GLN A 597 25.45 5.17 30.48
N GLY A 598 24.33 5.80 30.86
CA GLY A 598 23.72 5.62 32.19
C GLY A 598 23.30 4.18 32.48
N ILE A 599 23.07 3.84 33.75
CA ILE A 599 22.64 2.48 34.16
C ILE A 599 21.28 2.06 33.57
N ASP A 600 20.43 3.03 33.29
CA ASP A 600 19.14 2.88 32.61
C ASP A 600 19.23 2.92 31.08
N GLY A 601 20.44 3.09 30.52
CA GLY A 601 20.67 3.12 29.08
C GLY A 601 20.75 4.52 28.47
N GLU A 602 20.58 5.57 29.28
CA GLU A 602 20.61 6.97 28.83
C GLU A 602 21.91 7.34 28.10
N ILE A 603 21.75 7.88 26.89
CA ILE A 603 22.79 8.64 26.16
C ILE A 603 22.08 9.86 25.57
N SER A 604 22.39 11.05 26.08
CA SER A 604 21.70 12.30 25.71
C SER A 604 22.61 13.48 26.03
N THR A 605 22.60 14.52 25.19
CA THR A 605 23.25 15.81 25.49
C THR A 605 22.40 16.67 26.43
N ALA A 606 21.07 16.46 26.44
CA ALA A 606 20.13 17.18 27.27
C ALA A 606 20.16 16.70 28.74
N PRO A 607 19.94 17.61 29.71
CA PRO A 607 19.66 17.25 31.10
C PRO A 607 18.41 16.35 31.21
N LYS A 608 18.44 15.37 32.10
CA LYS A 608 17.36 14.39 32.26
C LYS A 608 15.97 15.00 32.51
N ALA A 609 15.91 16.14 33.19
CA ALA A 609 14.67 16.86 33.49
C ALA A 609 14.02 17.51 32.25
N GLU A 610 14.79 17.71 31.17
CA GLU A 610 14.33 18.35 29.94
C GLU A 610 14.00 17.32 28.84
N GLN A 611 14.47 16.09 28.98
CA GLN A 611 14.20 15.00 28.05
C GLN A 611 12.72 14.55 28.07
N PRO A 612 12.16 14.08 26.94
CA PRO A 612 12.81 13.88 25.64
C PRO A 612 12.85 15.15 24.76
N ASN A 613 12.48 16.31 25.30
CA ASN A 613 12.38 17.55 24.52
C ASN A 613 13.71 18.33 24.50
N GLY A 614 14.52 18.37 25.55
CA GLY A 614 15.83 19.06 25.55
C GLY A 614 15.77 20.47 24.93
N SER A 615 16.80 20.87 24.19
CA SER A 615 16.88 22.08 23.34
C SER A 615 15.81 22.14 22.24
N GLY A 616 14.53 22.27 22.63
CA GLY A 616 13.41 22.52 21.72
C GLY A 616 12.94 21.33 20.89
N GLY A 617 13.30 20.09 21.27
CA GLY A 617 12.91 18.83 20.62
C GLY A 617 14.09 18.03 20.07
N ALA A 618 15.32 18.54 20.20
CA ALA A 618 16.51 18.02 19.52
C ALA A 618 16.99 16.65 20.01
N ASP A 619 16.69 16.28 21.25
CA ASP A 619 17.31 15.14 21.90
C ASP A 619 17.00 13.79 21.23
N LEU A 620 15.75 13.55 20.81
CA LEU A 620 15.39 12.31 20.09
C LEU A 620 16.12 12.17 18.76
N TRP A 621 16.35 13.29 18.07
CA TRP A 621 17.14 13.29 16.84
C TRP A 621 18.59 12.94 17.08
N GLU A 622 19.19 13.45 18.15
CA GLU A 622 20.56 13.11 18.51
C GLU A 622 20.68 11.62 18.86
N ARG A 623 19.74 11.10 19.66
CA ARG A 623 19.66 9.66 19.96
C ARG A 623 19.55 8.81 18.71
N LYS A 624 18.74 9.22 17.72
CA LYS A 624 18.67 8.57 16.41
C LYS A 624 20.06 8.45 15.78
N TYR A 625 20.85 9.52 15.72
CA TYR A 625 22.18 9.45 15.10
C TYR A 625 23.17 8.64 15.93
N VAL A 626 23.11 8.69 17.26
CA VAL A 626 23.89 7.79 18.12
C VAL A 626 23.58 6.33 17.76
N MET A 627 22.31 5.96 17.70
CA MET A 627 21.89 4.61 17.33
C MET A 627 22.40 4.24 15.92
N LEU A 628 22.26 5.13 14.93
CA LEU A 628 22.75 4.87 13.57
C LEU A 628 24.28 4.76 13.49
N GLY A 629 25.01 5.56 14.26
CA GLY A 629 26.48 5.49 14.35
C GLY A 629 26.95 4.18 14.97
N LEU A 630 26.33 3.76 16.07
CA LEU A 630 26.59 2.47 16.73
C LEU A 630 26.21 1.28 15.83
N LEU A 631 25.10 1.38 15.07
CA LEU A 631 24.70 0.36 14.10
C LEU A 631 25.72 0.18 12.96
N GLU A 632 26.26 1.28 12.42
CA GLU A 632 27.30 1.20 11.38
C GLU A 632 28.63 0.69 11.94
N TYR A 633 29.02 1.09 13.16
CA TYR A 633 30.18 0.52 13.83
C TYR A 633 30.00 -0.98 14.07
N TYR A 634 28.83 -1.42 14.58
CA TYR A 634 28.49 -2.83 14.76
C TYR A 634 28.63 -3.63 13.45
N ARG A 635 28.26 -3.04 12.29
CA ARG A 635 28.35 -3.68 10.98
C ARG A 635 29.78 -3.95 10.52
N VAL A 636 30.72 -3.06 10.85
CA VAL A 636 32.12 -3.14 10.40
C VAL A 636 33.07 -3.76 11.41
N THR A 637 32.62 -3.96 12.65
CA THR A 637 33.39 -4.65 13.69
C THR A 637 33.34 -6.15 13.49
N GLU A 638 34.50 -6.81 13.48
CA GLU A 638 34.62 -8.27 13.38
C GLU A 638 34.74 -8.96 14.75
N ASP A 639 35.18 -8.24 15.78
CA ASP A 639 35.33 -8.76 17.14
C ASP A 639 33.95 -9.01 17.79
N GLU A 640 33.62 -10.28 18.01
CA GLU A 640 32.31 -10.69 18.54
C GLU A 640 32.01 -10.17 19.96
N PRO A 641 32.95 -10.17 20.93
CA PRO A 641 32.74 -9.52 22.22
C PRO A 641 32.38 -8.04 22.11
N GLU A 642 33.11 -7.29 21.29
CA GLU A 642 32.83 -5.88 21.04
C GLU A 642 31.47 -5.68 20.36
N ARG A 643 31.14 -6.50 19.36
CA ARG A 643 29.81 -6.49 18.73
C ARG A 643 28.70 -6.74 19.75
N ALA A 644 28.88 -7.70 20.66
CA ALA A 644 27.92 -7.98 21.71
C ALA A 644 27.74 -6.78 22.67
N ARG A 645 28.84 -6.13 23.06
CA ARG A 645 28.82 -4.89 23.87
C ARG A 645 28.02 -3.78 23.19
N VAL A 646 28.28 -3.52 21.91
CA VAL A 646 27.58 -2.49 21.13
C VAL A 646 26.10 -2.84 20.95
N LYS A 647 25.77 -4.11 20.65
CA LYS A 647 24.38 -4.58 20.56
C LYS A 647 23.62 -4.38 21.87
N GLN A 648 24.25 -4.66 23.00
CA GLN A 648 23.65 -4.42 24.32
C GLN A 648 23.42 -2.93 24.58
N ALA A 649 24.40 -2.08 24.25
CA ALA A 649 24.27 -0.63 24.38
C ALA A 649 23.12 -0.06 23.53
N LEU A 650 22.99 -0.53 22.28
CA LEU A 650 21.88 -0.19 21.38
C LEU A 650 20.52 -0.56 21.96
N SER A 651 20.38 -1.80 22.47
CA SER A 651 19.14 -2.24 23.13
C SER A 651 18.79 -1.33 24.29
N ARG A 652 19.73 -1.09 25.21
CA ARG A 652 19.51 -0.26 26.40
C ARG A 652 19.13 1.18 26.05
N LEU A 653 19.77 1.77 25.04
CA LEU A 653 19.41 3.12 24.58
C LEU A 653 18.01 3.18 23.97
N LEU A 654 17.61 2.14 23.22
CA LEU A 654 16.27 2.05 22.68
C LEU A 654 15.23 1.81 23.78
N ASP A 655 15.51 0.93 24.73
CA ASP A 655 14.64 0.67 25.89
C ASP A 655 14.43 1.95 26.71
N TYR A 656 15.51 2.71 26.93
CA TYR A 656 15.45 4.03 27.55
C TYR A 656 14.57 5.01 26.76
N THR A 657 14.73 5.06 25.44
CA THR A 657 13.91 5.93 24.58
C THR A 657 12.43 5.55 24.64
N ILE A 658 12.12 4.25 24.59
CA ILE A 658 10.75 3.72 24.74
C ILE A 658 10.20 4.08 26.11
N SER A 659 11.01 4.11 27.17
CA SER A 659 10.52 4.50 28.51
C SER A 659 10.04 5.96 28.59
N GLN A 660 10.53 6.84 27.71
CA GLN A 660 10.20 8.26 27.71
C GLN A 660 9.18 8.65 26.62
N VAL A 661 9.10 7.89 25.53
CA VAL A 661 8.29 8.25 24.35
C VAL A 661 7.28 7.15 24.04
N GLY A 662 6.01 7.54 23.90
CA GLY A 662 4.92 6.59 23.66
C GLY A 662 3.56 7.16 24.06
N GLU A 663 2.57 6.28 24.22
CA GLU A 663 1.18 6.64 24.55
C GLU A 663 0.79 6.24 25.98
N GLN A 664 1.70 5.64 26.75
CA GLN A 664 1.42 5.22 28.13
C GLN A 664 1.56 6.40 29.10
N GLU A 665 0.95 6.25 30.28
CA GLU A 665 1.04 7.25 31.35
C GLU A 665 2.52 7.51 31.72
N GLY A 666 2.90 8.78 31.76
CA GLY A 666 4.29 9.20 32.01
C GLY A 666 5.19 9.30 30.77
N GLN A 667 4.75 8.81 29.60
CA GLN A 667 5.46 8.98 28.34
C GLN A 667 5.01 10.26 27.60
N THR A 668 5.92 10.81 26.80
CA THR A 668 5.62 11.92 25.88
C THR A 668 5.23 11.37 24.51
N PRO A 669 4.08 11.75 23.93
CA PRO A 669 3.74 11.35 22.56
C PRO A 669 4.79 11.83 21.57
N ILE A 670 5.21 10.99 20.63
CA ILE A 670 6.28 11.34 19.67
C ILE A 670 5.93 12.57 18.84
N LEU A 671 4.65 12.78 18.50
CA LEU A 671 4.19 13.96 17.75
C LEU A 671 4.20 15.25 18.58
N ALA A 672 4.33 15.14 19.90
CA ALA A 672 4.51 16.27 20.81
C ALA A 672 5.99 16.56 21.08
N THR A 673 6.88 15.81 20.45
CA THR A 673 8.33 16.05 20.47
C THR A 673 8.78 16.68 19.15
N GLY A 674 9.97 17.25 19.13
CA GLY A 674 10.55 17.85 17.93
C GLY A 674 10.50 19.39 17.91
N TRP A 675 11.42 19.98 17.16
CA TRP A 675 11.64 21.41 16.97
C TRP A 675 11.11 21.96 15.65
N ALA A 676 10.99 21.14 14.60
CA ALA A 676 10.53 21.66 13.32
C ALA A 676 9.03 21.94 13.44
N PHE A 677 8.50 22.82 12.59
CA PHE A 677 7.12 23.33 12.72
C PHE A 677 6.03 22.25 12.84
N CYS A 678 6.33 21.03 12.40
CA CYS A 678 5.44 19.88 12.47
C CYS A 678 6.03 18.63 13.15
N GLY A 679 7.19 18.74 13.82
CA GLY A 679 7.82 17.68 14.63
C GLY A 679 8.21 16.40 13.89
N ILE A 680 8.47 16.50 12.58
CA ILE A 680 8.64 15.33 11.70
C ILE A 680 9.94 14.56 11.97
N GLU A 681 10.98 15.29 12.35
CA GLU A 681 12.33 14.82 12.64
C GLU A 681 12.37 13.82 13.79
N SER A 682 11.52 13.94 14.82
CA SER A 682 11.45 12.95 15.90
C SER A 682 11.06 11.58 15.38
N SER A 683 10.09 11.52 14.47
CA SER A 683 9.61 10.28 13.87
C SER A 683 10.63 9.61 12.94
N SER A 684 11.67 10.34 12.53
CA SER A 684 12.76 9.77 11.72
C SER A 684 13.64 8.77 12.49
N ILE A 685 13.46 8.65 13.81
CA ILE A 685 14.06 7.58 14.64
C ILE A 685 13.57 6.17 14.24
N LEU A 686 12.52 6.06 13.43
CA LEU A 686 12.01 4.79 12.92
C LEU A 686 13.10 3.91 12.27
N GLU A 687 14.03 4.50 11.50
CA GLU A 687 15.13 3.75 10.85
C GLU A 687 15.98 2.95 11.84
N PRO A 688 16.64 3.57 12.84
CA PRO A 688 17.42 2.81 13.82
C PRO A 688 16.56 1.88 14.68
N VAL A 689 15.32 2.24 15.03
CA VAL A 689 14.44 1.36 15.83
C VAL A 689 14.23 0.02 15.12
N VAL A 690 13.88 0.04 13.84
CA VAL A 690 13.65 -1.19 13.07
C VAL A 690 14.94 -1.97 12.84
N LYS A 691 16.07 -1.28 12.63
CA LYS A 691 17.39 -1.92 12.51
C LYS A 691 17.80 -2.62 13.81
N ILE A 692 17.60 -1.97 14.97
CA ILE A 692 17.88 -2.55 16.28
C ILE A 692 16.98 -3.76 16.53
N TYR A 693 15.67 -3.64 16.25
CA TYR A 693 14.77 -4.79 16.30
C TYR A 693 15.30 -5.96 15.44
N ASN A 694 15.79 -5.70 14.23
CA ASN A 694 16.35 -6.75 13.39
C ASN A 694 17.58 -7.45 14.00
N LEU A 695 18.35 -6.76 14.83
CA LEU A 695 19.49 -7.31 15.55
C LEU A 695 19.10 -8.01 16.86
N THR A 696 18.15 -7.47 17.62
CA THR A 696 17.78 -7.91 18.98
C THR A 696 16.64 -8.92 18.97
N LYS A 697 15.73 -8.82 18.00
CA LYS A 697 14.46 -9.54 17.90
C LYS A 697 13.52 -9.33 19.10
N GLN A 698 13.66 -8.22 19.81
CA GLN A 698 12.79 -7.88 20.95
C GLN A 698 11.44 -7.33 20.47
N PRO A 699 10.30 -7.96 20.81
CA PRO A 699 8.97 -7.54 20.33
C PRO A 699 8.62 -6.08 20.65
N GLU A 700 9.11 -5.55 21.77
CA GLU A 700 8.87 -4.19 22.25
C GLU A 700 9.43 -3.15 21.27
N HIS A 701 10.58 -3.44 20.65
CA HIS A 701 11.21 -2.57 19.65
C HIS A 701 10.36 -2.49 18.37
N LEU A 702 9.77 -3.61 17.95
CA LEU A 702 8.86 -3.62 16.80
C LEU A 702 7.53 -2.92 17.11
N ALA A 703 7.00 -3.12 18.32
CA ALA A 703 5.79 -2.42 18.77
C ALA A 703 6.00 -0.89 18.79
N PHE A 704 7.17 -0.44 19.23
CA PHE A 704 7.53 0.98 19.17
C PHE A 704 7.66 1.49 17.73
N ALA A 705 8.27 0.71 16.82
CA ALA A 705 8.32 1.06 15.40
C ALA A 705 6.92 1.20 14.79
N GLU A 706 6.01 0.28 15.11
CA GLU A 706 4.62 0.35 14.66
C GLU A 706 3.90 1.58 15.23
N TYR A 707 4.14 1.91 16.50
CA TYR A 707 3.63 3.14 17.09
C TYR A 707 4.07 4.37 16.29
N ILE A 708 5.34 4.48 15.91
CA ILE A 708 5.84 5.61 15.11
C ILE A 708 5.12 5.68 13.75
N VAL A 709 4.96 4.54 13.06
CA VAL A 709 4.25 4.49 11.76
C VAL A 709 2.77 4.86 11.89
N ARG A 710 2.12 4.45 12.99
CA ARG A 710 0.72 4.81 13.30
C ARG A 710 0.58 6.29 13.62
N ALA A 711 1.47 6.83 14.46
CA ALA A 711 1.50 8.24 14.82
C ALA A 711 1.66 9.13 13.58
N GLY A 712 2.40 8.65 12.57
CA GLY A 712 2.31 9.21 11.23
C GLY A 712 3.30 10.30 10.91
N GLY A 713 4.36 10.44 11.69
CA GLY A 713 5.46 11.31 11.31
C GLY A 713 5.27 12.76 11.73
N CYS A 714 4.13 13.37 11.43
CA CYS A 714 3.88 14.81 11.56
C CYS A 714 2.72 15.07 12.53
N SER A 715 2.84 16.11 13.35
CA SER A 715 1.83 16.47 14.36
C SER A 715 0.47 16.91 13.78
N ARG A 716 0.40 17.14 12.46
CA ARG A 716 -0.78 17.69 11.77
C ARG A 716 -1.47 16.66 10.88
N GLU A 717 -0.72 15.73 10.32
CA GLU A 717 -1.23 14.69 9.44
C GLU A 717 -0.29 13.49 9.45
N ASN A 718 -0.81 12.31 9.09
CA ASN A 718 0.06 11.16 8.87
C ASN A 718 0.73 11.29 7.50
N ILE A 719 2.03 11.62 7.46
CA ILE A 719 2.80 11.85 6.23
C ILE A 719 2.80 10.63 5.31
N PHE A 720 2.80 9.42 5.89
CA PHE A 720 2.85 8.19 5.11
C PHE A 720 1.53 7.98 4.37
N ASP A 721 0.40 8.20 5.07
CA ASP A 721 -0.92 8.11 4.46
C ASP A 721 -1.21 9.27 3.50
N ALA A 722 -0.77 10.48 3.81
CA ALA A 722 -0.93 11.65 2.95
C ALA A 722 -0.22 11.49 1.59
N ILE A 723 1.05 11.07 1.60
CA ILE A 723 1.78 10.78 0.37
C ILE A 723 1.16 9.57 -0.36
N ARG A 724 0.73 8.54 0.36
CA ARG A 724 0.03 7.40 -0.25
C ARG A 724 -1.29 7.81 -0.91
N ALA A 725 -1.99 8.81 -0.37
CA ALA A 725 -3.17 9.41 -0.97
C ALA A 725 -2.86 10.33 -2.17
N GLY A 726 -1.58 10.55 -2.49
CA GLY A 726 -1.13 11.33 -3.65
C GLY A 726 -0.88 12.82 -3.35
N LYS A 727 -0.87 13.24 -2.08
CA LYS A 727 -0.54 14.61 -1.69
C LYS A 727 0.92 14.95 -2.08
N SER A 728 1.13 16.15 -2.60
CA SER A 728 2.47 16.62 -2.95
C SER A 728 3.34 16.87 -1.72
N PRO A 729 4.65 16.55 -1.74
CA PRO A 729 5.55 16.72 -0.60
C PRO A 729 5.61 18.15 -0.05
N TYR A 730 5.63 19.16 -0.92
CA TYR A 730 5.64 20.58 -0.50
C TYR A 730 4.35 21.04 0.21
N LEU A 731 3.27 20.26 0.16
CA LEU A 731 2.00 20.56 0.85
C LEU A 731 1.89 19.86 2.21
N ILE A 732 2.84 19.01 2.58
CA ILE A 732 2.78 18.24 3.83
C ILE A 732 3.05 19.18 5.01
N GLY A 733 2.15 19.11 5.99
CA GLY A 733 2.18 19.95 7.18
C GLY A 733 1.49 21.31 6.99
N ASP A 734 1.00 21.64 5.78
CA ASP A 734 0.49 22.98 5.48
C ASP A 734 -0.72 23.35 6.38
N ASN A 735 -0.65 24.52 7.00
CA ASN A 735 -1.70 25.10 7.85
C ASN A 735 -2.21 26.45 7.34
N GLY A 736 -1.84 26.86 6.12
CA GLY A 736 -2.19 28.16 5.55
C GLY A 736 -1.35 29.33 6.05
N ASN A 737 -0.43 29.10 7.01
CA ASN A 737 0.64 30.02 7.37
C ASN A 737 1.98 29.42 6.92
N PRO A 738 2.47 29.79 5.72
CA PRO A 738 3.76 29.41 5.17
C PRO A 738 4.85 29.33 6.24
N LYS A 739 4.96 30.35 7.10
CA LYS A 739 6.02 30.48 8.10
C LYS A 739 6.06 29.43 9.20
N GLN A 740 5.04 28.59 9.25
CA GLN A 740 4.86 27.55 10.23
C GLN A 740 4.47 26.23 9.54
N SER A 741 4.58 26.10 8.21
CA SER A 741 3.73 25.15 7.48
C SER A 741 4.36 23.94 6.82
N ILE A 742 5.67 23.77 6.71
CA ILE A 742 6.17 22.74 5.78
C ILE A 742 7.31 21.93 6.38
N ALA A 743 7.26 20.62 6.12
CA ALA A 743 8.27 19.66 6.55
C ALA A 743 9.59 19.85 5.80
N LYS A 744 10.71 19.78 6.52
CA LYS A 744 12.03 19.84 5.87
C LYS A 744 12.26 18.61 4.99
N ALA A 745 12.88 18.83 3.84
CA ALA A 745 13.09 17.84 2.80
C ALA A 745 13.85 16.62 3.31
N TYR A 746 14.97 16.87 3.99
CA TYR A 746 15.82 15.84 4.58
C TYR A 746 15.10 15.01 5.65
N GLU A 747 14.39 15.67 6.57
CA GLU A 747 13.71 15.03 7.70
C GLU A 747 12.56 14.14 7.22
N MET A 748 11.79 14.62 6.24
CA MET A 748 10.73 13.84 5.61
C MET A 748 11.29 12.58 4.95
N MET A 749 12.29 12.69 4.07
CA MET A 749 12.87 11.51 3.44
C MET A 749 13.42 10.52 4.46
N SER A 750 14.04 11.02 5.54
CA SER A 750 14.57 10.16 6.59
C SER A 750 13.48 9.34 7.31
N CYS A 751 12.26 9.88 7.46
CA CYS A 751 11.11 9.10 7.95
C CYS A 751 10.76 7.95 6.98
N PHE A 752 10.83 8.20 5.67
CA PHE A 752 10.53 7.19 4.66
C PHE A 752 11.64 6.15 4.49
N GLU A 753 12.90 6.48 4.80
CA GLU A 753 13.94 5.46 4.98
C GLU A 753 13.59 4.51 6.12
N GLY A 754 13.10 5.05 7.24
CA GLY A 754 12.57 4.25 8.35
C GLY A 754 11.38 3.38 7.94
N LEU A 755 10.42 3.95 7.19
CA LEU A 755 9.28 3.20 6.66
C LEU A 755 9.72 2.08 5.72
N THR A 756 10.80 2.30 4.95
CA THR A 756 11.38 1.28 4.07
C THR A 756 11.96 0.11 4.87
N GLU A 757 12.68 0.38 5.95
CA GLU A 757 13.14 -0.68 6.87
C GLU A 757 11.96 -1.39 7.55
N PHE A 758 10.94 -0.64 7.96
CA PHE A 758 9.73 -1.19 8.55
C PHE A 758 9.00 -2.13 7.58
N TYR A 759 8.90 -1.75 6.30
CA TYR A 759 8.37 -2.60 5.25
C TYR A 759 9.20 -3.88 5.06
N ARG A 760 10.53 -3.83 5.18
CA ARG A 760 11.36 -5.06 5.09
C ARG A 760 10.97 -6.11 6.13
N VAL A 761 10.65 -5.64 7.33
CA VAL A 761 10.28 -6.50 8.45
C VAL A 761 8.85 -7.01 8.31
N THR A 762 7.91 -6.12 7.95
CA THR A 762 6.47 -6.42 8.05
C THR A 762 5.82 -6.83 6.73
N GLY A 763 6.43 -6.47 5.59
CA GLY A 763 5.90 -6.71 4.25
C GLY A 763 4.56 -6.05 3.94
N ARG A 764 4.14 -5.03 4.71
CA ARG A 764 2.88 -4.32 4.47
C ARG A 764 2.93 -3.55 3.16
N SER A 765 2.12 -3.96 2.19
CA SER A 765 1.94 -3.35 0.86
C SER A 765 1.77 -1.83 0.94
N ARG A 766 0.92 -1.34 1.85
CA ARG A 766 0.67 0.10 2.09
C ARG A 766 1.95 0.92 2.32
N ASP A 767 2.91 0.35 3.04
CA ASP A 767 4.13 1.05 3.44
C ASP A 767 5.10 1.12 2.25
N ARG A 768 5.21 0.03 1.47
CA ARG A 768 5.91 0.04 0.17
C ARG A 768 5.31 1.08 -0.78
N ASP A 769 4.00 1.11 -0.90
CA ASP A 769 3.31 2.00 -1.84
C ASP A 769 3.50 3.48 -1.45
N ALA A 770 3.51 3.79 -0.15
CA ALA A 770 3.83 5.13 0.33
C ALA A 770 5.26 5.56 -0.05
N VAL A 771 6.27 4.69 0.14
CA VAL A 771 7.67 4.99 -0.23
C VAL A 771 7.82 5.18 -1.74
N LEU A 772 7.23 4.30 -2.56
CA LEU A 772 7.31 4.42 -4.02
C LEU A 772 6.59 5.66 -4.54
N LYS A 773 5.45 6.02 -3.94
CA LYS A 773 4.72 7.26 -4.26
C LYS A 773 5.52 8.51 -3.87
N LEU A 774 6.19 8.50 -2.71
CA LEU A 774 7.10 9.60 -2.34
C LEU A 774 8.18 9.77 -3.40
N TRP A 775 8.88 8.69 -3.74
CA TRP A 775 9.97 8.74 -4.72
C TRP A 775 9.50 9.31 -6.06
N ALA A 776 8.34 8.84 -6.56
CA ALA A 776 7.77 9.33 -7.82
C ALA A 776 7.42 10.82 -7.76
N LYS A 777 6.81 11.27 -6.65
CA LYS A 777 6.46 12.68 -6.43
C LYS A 777 7.69 13.57 -6.33
N LEU A 778 8.74 13.12 -5.64
CA LEU A 778 10.00 13.87 -5.56
C LEU A 778 10.64 14.02 -6.94
N MET A 779 10.67 12.96 -7.75
CA MET A 779 11.16 13.04 -9.13
C MET A 779 10.36 14.00 -10.00
N GLU A 780 9.03 14.03 -9.83
CA GLU A 780 8.13 14.89 -10.59
C GLU A 780 8.27 16.37 -10.19
N GLU A 781 8.40 16.67 -8.91
CA GLU A 781 8.17 18.01 -8.38
C GLU A 781 9.40 18.67 -7.76
N GLU A 782 10.36 17.91 -7.25
CA GLU A 782 11.39 18.42 -6.33
C GLU A 782 12.84 18.19 -6.77
N ILE A 783 13.16 17.02 -7.34
CA ILE A 783 14.55 16.68 -7.69
C ILE A 783 15.00 17.45 -8.95
N THR A 784 16.06 18.23 -8.80
CA THR A 784 16.69 19.07 -9.83
C THR A 784 17.56 18.27 -10.80
N GLU A 785 18.04 18.93 -11.86
CA GLU A 785 18.93 18.29 -12.84
C GLU A 785 20.29 17.86 -12.27
N LEU A 786 20.71 18.37 -11.10
CA LEU A 786 21.92 17.95 -10.39
C LEU A 786 21.71 16.72 -9.48
N GLY A 787 20.47 16.21 -9.39
CA GLY A 787 20.14 15.09 -8.51
C GLY A 787 20.09 15.48 -7.03
N SER A 788 19.54 16.66 -6.72
CA SER A 788 19.29 17.14 -5.36
C SER A 788 17.96 17.91 -5.32
N GLY A 789 17.56 18.45 -4.16
CA GLY A 789 16.33 19.22 -4.04
C GLY A 789 16.25 20.02 -2.75
N GLY A 790 15.10 20.64 -2.51
CA GLY A 790 14.91 21.58 -1.41
C GLY A 790 15.30 23.00 -1.79
N ALA A 791 14.46 23.97 -1.41
CA ALA A 791 14.65 25.40 -1.67
C ALA A 791 14.02 26.27 -0.58
N ASP A 792 14.46 27.52 -0.45
CA ASP A 792 13.96 28.50 0.52
C ASP A 792 12.73 29.28 0.03
N GLY A 793 12.48 29.29 -1.28
CA GLY A 793 11.35 29.97 -1.90
C GLY A 793 10.85 29.23 -3.15
N PRO A 794 9.88 29.80 -3.91
CA PRO A 794 9.41 31.19 -3.90
C PRO A 794 8.20 31.47 -3.00
N PHE A 795 7.64 30.46 -2.33
CA PHE A 795 6.43 30.64 -1.51
C PHE A 795 6.70 31.28 -0.13
N ASP A 796 7.97 31.65 0.14
CA ASP A 796 8.50 32.33 1.34
C ASP A 796 7.87 31.83 2.65
N LEU A 797 8.07 30.53 2.88
CA LEU A 797 7.35 29.74 3.89
C LEU A 797 8.05 29.72 5.25
N GLY A 798 8.58 30.88 5.67
CA GLY A 798 9.11 31.09 7.02
C GLY A 798 10.60 30.96 7.19
N PRO A 799 11.08 31.17 8.43
CA PRO A 799 12.50 31.06 8.73
C PRO A 799 12.95 29.60 8.54
N GLY A 800 13.74 29.34 7.50
CA GLY A 800 14.24 28.00 7.15
C GLY A 800 14.98 27.88 5.81
N THR A 801 15.75 28.92 5.43
CA THR A 801 17.02 28.95 4.66
C THR A 801 17.41 27.90 3.60
N GLY A 802 16.51 27.15 2.96
CA GLY A 802 16.84 26.33 1.78
C GLY A 802 16.52 24.84 1.89
N GLU A 803 15.84 24.45 2.97
CA GLU A 803 15.78 23.05 3.43
C GLU A 803 14.40 22.39 3.24
N GLN A 804 13.44 23.08 2.62
CA GLN A 804 12.05 22.62 2.47
C GLN A 804 11.74 22.16 1.06
N TRP A 805 10.77 21.25 0.90
CA TRP A 805 10.19 20.96 -0.42
C TRP A 805 9.41 22.16 -0.92
N ASN A 806 9.73 22.62 -2.12
CA ASN A 806 9.27 23.90 -2.63
C ASN A 806 9.15 23.92 -4.15
N ARG A 807 8.72 22.79 -4.73
CA ARG A 807 8.69 22.62 -6.17
C ARG A 807 10.06 22.89 -6.79
N THR A 808 11.12 22.46 -6.10
CA THR A 808 12.51 22.86 -6.39
C THR A 808 12.91 22.51 -7.83
N ARG A 809 12.33 21.46 -8.43
CA ARG A 809 12.56 21.11 -9.84
C ARG A 809 12.11 22.21 -10.80
N PHE A 810 11.04 22.93 -10.51
CA PHE A 810 10.55 24.02 -11.36
C PHE A 810 11.30 25.33 -11.12
N GLU A 811 11.82 25.50 -9.90
CA GLU A 811 12.44 26.75 -9.44
C GLU A 811 13.96 26.76 -9.57
N GLN A 812 14.58 25.66 -10.01
CA GLN A 812 16.05 25.50 -10.11
C GLN A 812 16.78 26.54 -10.97
N ALA A 813 16.07 27.27 -11.85
CA ALA A 813 16.62 28.35 -12.68
C ALA A 813 16.20 29.76 -12.20
N ASN A 814 15.45 29.87 -11.11
CA ASN A 814 14.98 31.12 -10.55
C ASN A 814 16.17 31.94 -9.99
N PRO A 815 16.43 33.15 -10.51
CA PRO A 815 17.59 33.94 -10.08
C PRO A 815 17.44 34.54 -8.68
N ASP A 816 16.24 34.54 -8.09
CA ASP A 816 16.01 35.09 -6.74
C ASP A 816 16.28 34.04 -5.63
N LEU A 817 16.42 32.76 -6.00
CA LEU A 817 16.67 31.69 -5.05
C LEU A 817 18.16 31.39 -4.94
N GLU A 818 18.75 31.76 -3.80
CA GLU A 818 20.17 31.55 -3.53
C GLU A 818 20.46 30.33 -2.64
N LEU A 819 19.47 29.81 -1.92
CA LEU A 819 19.62 28.70 -0.99
C LEU A 819 18.77 27.50 -1.44
N MET A 820 19.40 26.55 -2.13
CA MET A 820 18.76 25.34 -2.61
C MET A 820 19.71 24.14 -2.50
N MET A 821 19.14 22.93 -2.61
CA MET A 821 19.88 21.68 -2.80
C MET A 821 20.84 21.35 -1.65
N GLU A 822 20.37 21.47 -0.41
CA GLU A 822 21.19 21.12 0.77
C GLU A 822 21.93 19.79 0.54
N THR A 823 23.23 19.73 0.81
CA THR A 823 24.01 18.50 0.60
C THR A 823 23.45 17.31 1.40
N CYS A 824 22.84 17.51 2.58
CA CYS A 824 22.15 16.43 3.29
C CYS A 824 20.95 15.87 2.51
N VAL A 825 20.20 16.71 1.78
CA VAL A 825 19.12 16.25 0.89
C VAL A 825 19.69 15.37 -0.22
N THR A 826 20.81 15.76 -0.83
CA THR A 826 21.52 14.94 -1.83
C THR A 826 21.89 13.56 -1.27
N VAL A 827 22.53 13.52 -0.09
CA VAL A 827 22.96 12.26 0.53
C VAL A 827 21.76 11.38 0.89
N THR A 828 20.69 11.94 1.45
CA THR A 828 19.49 11.15 1.81
C THR A 828 18.72 10.69 0.58
N TRP A 829 18.66 11.49 -0.48
CA TRP A 829 18.12 11.06 -1.76
C TRP A 829 18.89 9.85 -2.31
N MET A 830 20.23 9.88 -2.27
CA MET A 830 21.05 8.73 -2.65
C MET A 830 20.79 7.51 -1.77
N LYS A 831 20.66 7.68 -0.44
CA LYS A 831 20.34 6.58 0.47
C LYS A 831 18.96 5.97 0.19
N LEU A 832 17.93 6.79 -0.01
CA LEU A 832 16.59 6.32 -0.34
C LEU A 832 16.60 5.52 -1.65
N ASN A 833 17.30 6.02 -2.67
CA ASN A 833 17.51 5.29 -3.92
C ASN A 833 18.28 3.98 -3.68
N LEU A 834 19.32 3.95 -2.84
CA LEU A 834 20.03 2.70 -2.50
C LEU A 834 19.08 1.69 -1.83
N GLN A 835 18.24 2.13 -0.90
CA GLN A 835 17.26 1.26 -0.23
C GLN A 835 16.26 0.67 -1.23
N LEU A 836 15.77 1.49 -2.17
CA LEU A 836 14.85 1.07 -3.22
C LEU A 836 15.52 0.19 -4.29
N LEU A 837 16.76 0.50 -4.67
CA LEU A 837 17.58 -0.32 -5.56
C LEU A 837 17.76 -1.72 -5.00
N ARG A 838 18.08 -1.83 -3.70
CA ARG A 838 18.17 -3.12 -2.99
C ARG A 838 16.86 -3.88 -3.00
N LEU A 839 15.73 -3.21 -2.78
CA LEU A 839 14.41 -3.86 -2.73
C LEU A 839 13.88 -4.28 -4.10
N ALA A 840 13.98 -3.39 -5.09
CA ALA A 840 13.29 -3.52 -6.36
C ALA A 840 14.17 -4.04 -7.49
N GLY A 841 15.50 -3.90 -7.39
CA GLY A 841 16.43 -4.25 -8.47
C GLY A 841 16.23 -3.43 -9.74
N ASP A 842 15.72 -2.20 -9.63
CA ASP A 842 15.39 -1.32 -10.75
C ASP A 842 16.50 -0.30 -11.00
N ALA A 843 17.01 -0.26 -12.24
CA ALA A 843 18.14 0.56 -12.64
C ALA A 843 17.92 2.06 -12.44
N ARG A 844 16.66 2.54 -12.48
CA ARG A 844 16.35 3.97 -12.32
C ARG A 844 16.84 4.53 -11.00
N PHE A 845 16.87 3.71 -9.95
CA PHE A 845 17.41 4.12 -8.66
C PHE A 845 18.94 4.30 -8.73
N ALA A 846 19.65 3.45 -9.48
CA ALA A 846 21.07 3.60 -9.73
C ALA A 846 21.36 4.82 -10.63
N ASP A 847 20.54 5.11 -11.65
CA ASP A 847 20.66 6.31 -12.49
C ASP A 847 20.61 7.60 -11.65
N ASN A 848 19.72 7.63 -10.66
CA ASN A 848 19.57 8.77 -9.76
C ASN A 848 20.77 8.92 -8.81
N ILE A 849 21.30 7.81 -8.27
CA ILE A 849 22.52 7.85 -7.46
C ILE A 849 23.71 8.33 -8.31
N GLU A 850 23.85 7.85 -9.55
CA GLU A 850 24.89 8.27 -10.49
C GLU A 850 24.82 9.78 -10.75
N THR A 851 23.63 10.29 -11.04
CA THR A 851 23.39 11.71 -11.29
C THR A 851 23.76 12.56 -10.07
N SER A 852 23.30 12.19 -8.87
CA SER A 852 23.66 12.91 -7.64
C SER A 852 25.16 12.88 -7.33
N ALA A 853 25.80 11.73 -7.57
CA ALA A 853 27.21 11.51 -7.26
C ALA A 853 28.14 12.38 -8.13
N TYR A 854 27.97 12.33 -9.46
CA TYR A 854 28.81 13.10 -10.38
C TYR A 854 28.60 14.61 -10.26
N ASN A 855 27.38 15.04 -9.93
CA ASN A 855 26.99 16.44 -9.91
C ASN A 855 27.02 17.02 -8.49
N ALA A 856 25.87 17.07 -7.81
CA ALA A 856 25.70 17.80 -6.56
C ALA A 856 26.71 17.37 -5.46
N LEU A 857 26.95 16.07 -5.28
CA LEU A 857 27.79 15.57 -4.21
C LEU A 857 29.29 15.85 -4.44
N CYS A 858 29.84 15.46 -5.59
CA CYS A 858 31.27 15.69 -5.88
C CYS A 858 31.62 17.17 -5.97
N ALA A 859 30.68 18.01 -6.44
CA ALA A 859 30.84 19.45 -6.53
C ALA A 859 30.83 20.14 -5.16
N ALA A 860 30.06 19.62 -4.20
CA ALA A 860 30.00 20.17 -2.85
C ALA A 860 31.32 19.99 -2.09
N LEU A 861 32.14 18.99 -2.39
CA LEU A 861 33.41 18.77 -1.69
C LEU A 861 34.46 19.82 -2.08
N ARG A 862 34.93 20.58 -1.08
CA ARG A 862 36.04 21.52 -1.26
C ARG A 862 37.35 20.76 -1.57
N PRO A 863 38.24 21.27 -2.44
CA PRO A 863 39.44 20.56 -2.89
C PRO A 863 40.40 20.08 -1.79
N ASP A 864 40.39 20.72 -0.61
CA ASP A 864 41.22 20.31 0.53
C ASP A 864 40.61 19.17 1.37
N GLY A 865 39.35 18.79 1.08
CA GLY A 865 38.65 17.72 1.77
C GLY A 865 38.14 18.07 3.16
N LEU A 866 38.22 19.33 3.58
CA LEU A 866 37.84 19.76 4.93
C LEU A 866 36.36 20.09 5.07
N PHE A 867 35.65 20.31 3.96
CA PHE A 867 34.32 20.90 3.99
C PHE A 867 33.46 20.47 2.80
N PHE A 868 32.15 20.34 3.04
CA PHE A 868 31.13 20.23 1.99
C PHE A 868 30.27 21.49 1.96
N GLU A 869 30.13 22.11 0.78
CA GLU A 869 29.21 23.22 0.54
C GLU A 869 27.80 22.87 1.03
N TYR A 870 27.22 23.75 1.84
CA TYR A 870 25.90 23.51 2.40
C TYR A 870 24.83 23.55 1.31
N PHE A 871 24.84 24.61 0.48
CA PHE A 871 23.90 24.85 -0.62
C PHE A 871 24.67 25.02 -1.94
N PRO A 872 24.92 23.94 -2.70
CA PRO A 872 25.46 24.02 -4.05
C PRO A 872 24.58 24.88 -4.96
N ARG A 873 25.21 25.70 -5.82
CA ARG A 873 24.51 26.68 -6.68
C ARG A 873 24.61 26.31 -8.15
N PHE A 874 23.54 26.55 -8.91
CA PHE A 874 23.59 26.41 -10.37
C PHE A 874 24.45 27.49 -11.04
N ASN A 875 24.35 28.73 -10.56
CA ASN A 875 25.05 29.88 -11.11
C ASN A 875 25.76 30.66 -9.99
N GLY A 876 26.86 31.33 -10.30
CA GLY A 876 27.61 32.17 -9.37
C GLY A 876 28.97 31.57 -8.98
N ALA A 877 29.42 31.85 -7.75
CA ALA A 877 30.62 31.23 -7.18
C ALA A 877 30.23 30.21 -6.08
N ARG A 878 31.11 29.22 -5.88
CA ARG A 878 31.03 28.29 -4.75
C ARG A 878 31.11 29.05 -3.43
N ASN A 879 30.36 28.62 -2.41
CA ASN A 879 30.39 29.22 -1.08
C ASN A 879 31.51 28.60 -0.21
N PRO A 880 32.59 29.35 0.10
CA PRO A 880 33.71 28.82 0.87
C PRO A 880 33.46 28.76 2.38
N LYS A 881 32.32 29.27 2.87
CA LYS A 881 32.03 29.38 4.30
C LYS A 881 31.20 28.19 4.79
N VAL A 882 31.48 27.79 6.02
CA VAL A 882 30.67 26.81 6.75
C VAL A 882 29.44 27.54 7.29
N ASN A 883 28.28 27.27 6.68
CA ASN A 883 27.00 27.72 7.22
C ASN A 883 26.57 26.75 8.34
N PHE A 884 25.93 27.28 9.39
CA PHE A 884 25.33 26.49 10.48
C PHE A 884 26.29 25.45 11.09
N SER A 885 27.46 25.91 11.55
CA SER A 885 28.51 25.03 12.10
C SER A 885 28.78 25.22 13.58
N TYR A 886 29.27 24.15 14.19
CA TYR A 886 29.74 24.11 15.57
C TYR A 886 31.24 23.81 15.60
N ASN A 887 31.96 24.47 16.49
CA ASN A 887 33.36 24.18 16.69
C ASN A 887 33.51 22.95 17.62
N VAL A 888 34.03 21.85 17.07
CA VAL A 888 34.26 20.59 17.79
C VAL A 888 35.76 20.35 17.85
N GLY A 889 36.36 20.57 19.02
CA GLY A 889 37.80 20.37 19.21
C GLY A 889 38.68 21.21 18.28
N GLY A 890 38.26 22.44 17.95
CA GLY A 890 38.98 23.32 17.01
C GLY A 890 38.62 23.11 15.54
N PHE A 891 37.65 22.24 15.23
CA PHE A 891 37.18 21.97 13.87
C PHE A 891 35.74 22.48 13.66
N ASP A 892 35.51 23.32 12.66
CA ASP A 892 34.17 23.81 12.33
C ASP A 892 33.39 22.77 11.53
N LEU A 893 32.38 22.17 12.18
CA LEU A 893 31.61 21.05 11.64
C LEU A 893 30.14 21.45 11.42
N SER A 894 29.61 21.15 10.23
CA SER A 894 28.19 21.28 9.88
C SER A 894 27.57 19.91 9.59
N CYS A 895 26.23 19.84 9.50
CA CYS A 895 25.51 18.61 9.14
C CYS A 895 25.99 18.05 7.78
N CYS A 896 26.19 18.93 6.79
CA CYS A 896 26.63 18.60 5.45
C CYS A 896 28.07 18.08 5.45
N THR A 897 28.98 18.71 6.21
CA THR A 897 30.36 18.22 6.34
C THR A 897 30.44 16.88 7.04
N ALA A 898 29.57 16.62 8.02
CA ALA A 898 29.53 15.33 8.71
C ALA A 898 28.91 14.20 7.86
N ASN A 899 27.93 14.52 6.99
CA ASN A 899 27.14 13.55 6.22
C ASN A 899 27.61 13.37 4.76
N GLY A 900 28.20 14.39 4.14
CA GLY A 900 28.77 14.33 2.78
C GLY A 900 29.74 13.17 2.53
N PRO A 901 30.67 12.84 3.46
CA PRO A 901 31.58 11.71 3.26
C PRO A 901 30.84 10.36 3.17
N MET A 902 29.70 10.22 3.86
CA MET A 902 28.86 9.03 3.78
C MET A 902 28.25 8.85 2.39
N GLY A 903 27.80 9.94 1.76
CA GLY A 903 27.34 9.91 0.36
C GLY A 903 28.42 9.41 -0.59
N LEU A 904 29.66 9.87 -0.43
CA LEU A 904 30.80 9.38 -1.24
C LEU A 904 31.09 7.91 -0.95
N GLY A 905 30.98 7.50 0.32
CA GLY A 905 31.19 6.12 0.76
C GLY A 905 30.20 5.12 0.15
N ILE A 906 28.99 5.56 -0.20
CA ILE A 906 27.98 4.71 -0.85
C ILE A 906 28.39 4.34 -2.28
N VAL A 907 29.06 5.25 -3.01
CA VAL A 907 29.28 5.14 -4.46
C VAL A 907 29.99 3.85 -4.88
N PRO A 908 31.13 3.43 -4.29
CA PRO A 908 31.78 2.18 -4.67
C PRO A 908 30.90 0.94 -4.47
N PHE A 909 30.09 0.90 -3.42
CA PHE A 909 29.20 -0.23 -3.12
C PHE A 909 27.92 -0.22 -3.94
N VAL A 910 27.57 0.91 -4.57
CA VAL A 910 26.54 0.95 -5.62
C VAL A 910 27.14 0.54 -6.95
N ALA A 911 28.35 1.00 -7.28
CA ALA A 911 29.03 0.69 -8.55
C ALA A 911 29.04 -0.82 -8.83
N PHE A 912 29.29 -1.62 -7.78
CA PHE A 912 29.24 -3.07 -7.82
C PHE A 912 28.37 -3.65 -6.70
N MET A 913 27.38 -4.46 -7.06
CA MET A 913 26.47 -5.12 -6.13
C MET A 913 26.33 -6.61 -6.45
N GLN A 914 25.78 -7.38 -5.53
CA GLN A 914 25.45 -8.80 -5.74
C GLN A 914 23.93 -8.97 -5.87
N SER A 915 23.47 -9.82 -6.79
CA SER A 915 22.09 -10.33 -6.83
C SER A 915 22.04 -11.82 -6.48
N ASP A 916 20.84 -12.40 -6.41
CA ASP A 916 20.64 -13.84 -6.26
C ASP A 916 21.06 -14.66 -7.49
N ILE A 917 21.16 -14.05 -8.66
CA ILE A 917 21.57 -14.74 -9.91
C ILE A 917 23.00 -14.40 -10.36
N GLY A 918 23.66 -13.44 -9.70
CA GLY A 918 25.08 -13.12 -9.93
C GLY A 918 25.47 -11.65 -9.73
N PRO A 919 26.69 -11.26 -10.13
CA PRO A 919 27.20 -9.89 -10.02
C PRO A 919 26.34 -8.87 -10.74
N VAL A 920 26.33 -7.65 -10.21
CA VAL A 920 25.65 -6.49 -10.76
C VAL A 920 26.67 -5.37 -10.92
N VAL A 921 26.77 -4.83 -12.13
CA VAL A 921 27.58 -3.66 -12.46
C VAL A 921 26.64 -2.51 -12.75
N ASN A 922 26.64 -1.52 -11.84
CA ASN A 922 25.82 -0.32 -11.98
C ASN A 922 26.63 0.80 -12.62
N PHE A 923 27.81 1.13 -12.11
CA PHE A 923 28.60 2.26 -12.63
C PHE A 923 29.78 1.76 -13.44
N TYR A 924 29.94 2.30 -14.64
CA TYR A 924 31.05 1.99 -15.53
C TYR A 924 32.27 2.84 -15.14
N VAL A 925 32.91 2.51 -14.02
CA VAL A 925 34.11 3.15 -13.46
C VAL A 925 35.34 2.24 -13.50
N ASP A 926 36.53 2.83 -13.49
CA ASP A 926 37.78 2.08 -13.35
C ASP A 926 37.90 1.44 -11.96
N GLY A 927 38.28 0.17 -11.89
CA GLY A 927 38.51 -0.51 -10.62
C GLY A 927 38.33 -2.03 -10.67
N PHE A 928 38.15 -2.63 -9.50
CA PHE A 928 37.75 -4.03 -9.39
C PHE A 928 36.71 -4.26 -8.29
N ALA A 929 35.98 -5.37 -8.44
CA ALA A 929 35.12 -5.91 -7.40
C ALA A 929 35.25 -7.44 -7.30
N ARG A 930 35.23 -7.95 -6.05
CA ARG A 930 35.30 -9.38 -5.73
C ARG A 930 33.93 -9.91 -5.33
N PHE A 931 33.52 -10.99 -5.98
CA PHE A 931 32.27 -11.72 -5.78
C PHE A 931 32.60 -13.14 -5.33
N GLY A 932 32.96 -13.30 -4.05
CA GLY A 932 33.51 -14.55 -3.53
C GLY A 932 34.88 -14.85 -4.15
N LYS A 933 34.98 -15.92 -4.96
CA LYS A 933 36.22 -16.29 -5.65
C LYS A 933 36.40 -15.58 -7.00
N MET A 934 35.33 -15.05 -7.59
CA MET A 934 35.39 -14.36 -8.87
C MET A 934 35.75 -12.89 -8.65
N THR A 935 36.54 -12.33 -9.55
CA THR A 935 36.85 -10.89 -9.59
C THR A 935 36.45 -10.33 -10.95
N ILE A 936 35.86 -9.14 -10.96
CA ILE A 936 35.67 -8.33 -12.16
C ILE A 936 36.67 -7.18 -12.06
N ASN A 937 37.60 -7.10 -13.00
CA ASN A 937 38.50 -5.95 -13.18
C ASN A 937 37.97 -5.12 -14.34
N MET A 938 37.54 -3.89 -14.07
CA MET A 938 36.93 -3.02 -15.05
C MET A 938 37.87 -1.88 -15.43
N ARG A 939 38.07 -1.71 -16.73
CA ARG A 939 38.63 -0.50 -17.33
C ARG A 939 37.54 0.22 -18.10
N SER A 940 37.33 1.50 -17.84
CA SER A 940 36.24 2.28 -18.40
C SER A 940 36.77 3.53 -19.10
N GLY A 941 36.23 3.81 -20.28
CA GLY A 941 36.40 5.11 -20.95
C GLY A 941 35.38 6.15 -20.48
N PHE A 942 34.44 5.78 -19.61
CA PHE A 942 33.39 6.68 -19.15
C PHE A 942 33.96 7.74 -18.18
N PRO A 943 33.53 9.01 -18.27
CA PRO A 943 32.43 9.51 -19.10
C PRO A 943 32.80 9.95 -20.52
N GLN A 944 34.07 9.95 -20.94
CA GLN A 944 34.45 10.43 -22.26
C GLN A 944 33.91 9.53 -23.39
N GLU A 945 33.88 8.23 -23.14
CA GLU A 945 33.35 7.22 -24.04
C GLU A 945 32.41 6.28 -23.27
N GLY A 946 31.28 5.89 -23.89
CA GLY A 946 30.41 4.88 -23.32
C GLY A 946 30.95 3.47 -23.56
N LYS A 947 32.18 3.18 -23.10
CA LYS A 947 32.83 1.88 -23.25
C LYS A 947 33.44 1.41 -21.93
N ALA A 948 33.26 0.13 -21.62
CA ALA A 948 33.93 -0.51 -20.49
C ALA A 948 34.32 -1.94 -20.82
N ALA A 949 35.51 -2.34 -20.39
CA ALA A 949 36.06 -3.68 -20.54
C ALA A 949 36.18 -4.35 -19.17
N LEU A 950 35.49 -5.47 -18.98
CA LEU A 950 35.36 -6.20 -17.72
C LEU A 950 36.10 -7.54 -17.88
N GLU A 951 37.32 -7.60 -17.35
CA GLU A 951 38.14 -8.81 -17.32
C GLU A 951 37.78 -9.66 -16.11
N LEU A 952 37.36 -10.90 -16.36
CA LEU A 952 36.97 -11.87 -15.33
C LEU A 952 38.19 -12.64 -14.83
N GLY A 953 38.42 -12.65 -13.52
CA GLY A 953 39.58 -13.31 -12.91
C GLY A 953 39.25 -14.08 -11.63
N GLY A 954 40.28 -14.69 -11.02
CA GLY A 954 40.17 -15.36 -9.71
C GLY A 954 40.01 -16.88 -9.76
N GLY A 955 40.35 -17.52 -10.89
CA GLY A 955 40.39 -18.97 -11.05
C GLY A 955 39.06 -19.73 -10.94
N ALA A 956 37.92 -19.03 -10.82
CA ALA A 956 36.62 -19.65 -10.61
C ALA A 956 35.81 -19.76 -11.90
N PHE A 957 35.26 -20.95 -12.18
CA PHE A 957 34.19 -21.13 -13.16
C PHE A 957 32.86 -20.68 -12.55
N PHE A 958 32.18 -19.73 -13.19
CA PHE A 958 30.93 -19.15 -12.70
C PHE A 958 29.81 -19.41 -13.70
N THR A 959 28.80 -20.19 -13.28
CA THR A 959 27.67 -20.59 -14.13
C THR A 959 26.46 -19.67 -14.03
N GLY A 960 26.54 -18.61 -13.22
CA GLY A 960 25.45 -17.64 -13.07
C GLY A 960 25.46 -16.56 -14.16
N ASN A 961 24.68 -15.51 -13.94
CA ASN A 961 24.54 -14.39 -14.87
C ASN A 961 25.33 -13.17 -14.38
N ILE A 962 25.70 -12.28 -15.29
CA ILE A 962 26.18 -10.94 -14.94
C ILE A 962 25.11 -9.94 -15.35
N LEU A 963 24.68 -9.08 -14.42
CA LEU A 963 23.74 -8.00 -14.69
C LEU A 963 24.52 -6.72 -14.96
N LEU A 964 24.28 -6.13 -16.13
CA LEU A 964 24.87 -4.87 -16.53
C LEU A 964 23.75 -3.82 -16.59
N ARG A 965 23.87 -2.72 -15.86
CA ARG A 965 22.90 -1.63 -15.95
C ARG A 965 22.91 -1.08 -17.38
N VAL A 966 21.73 -0.92 -17.97
CA VAL A 966 21.54 -0.13 -19.19
C VAL A 966 21.16 1.28 -18.74
N PRO A 967 22.07 2.27 -18.80
CA PRO A 967 21.76 3.61 -18.32
C PRO A 967 20.61 4.24 -19.10
N GLU A 968 19.75 5.02 -18.44
CA GLU A 968 18.61 5.68 -19.11
C GLU A 968 19.04 6.56 -20.30
N TYR A 969 20.22 7.15 -20.23
CA TYR A 969 20.79 8.02 -21.26
C TYR A 969 21.54 7.26 -22.37
N ALA A 970 21.58 5.93 -22.35
CA ALA A 970 22.20 5.15 -23.41
C ALA A 970 21.31 5.15 -24.67
N SER A 971 21.85 5.59 -25.81
CA SER A 971 21.11 5.61 -27.08
C SER A 971 21.12 4.24 -27.79
N ASP A 972 22.18 3.47 -27.61
CA ASP A 972 22.28 2.05 -27.93
C ASP A 972 23.03 1.32 -26.80
N PHE A 973 22.94 -0.01 -26.75
CA PHE A 973 23.65 -0.79 -25.73
C PHE A 973 24.04 -2.16 -26.28
N ARG A 974 25.34 -2.44 -26.31
CA ARG A 974 25.91 -3.68 -26.86
C ARG A 974 26.87 -4.30 -25.88
N VAL A 975 26.90 -5.63 -25.90
CA VAL A 975 27.78 -6.45 -25.07
C VAL A 975 28.50 -7.46 -25.96
N THR A 976 29.82 -7.54 -25.83
CA THR A 976 30.65 -8.55 -26.47
C THR A 976 31.38 -9.38 -25.41
N LEU A 977 31.68 -10.63 -25.73
CA LEU A 977 32.49 -11.54 -24.92
C LEU A 977 33.60 -12.09 -25.81
N ASN A 978 34.86 -11.83 -25.43
CA ASN A 978 36.05 -12.19 -26.21
C ASN A 978 35.96 -11.74 -27.68
N GLY A 979 35.44 -10.54 -27.92
CA GLY A 979 35.24 -9.95 -29.25
C GLY A 979 34.02 -10.46 -30.03
N GLY A 980 33.29 -11.47 -29.55
CA GLY A 980 32.04 -11.94 -30.15
C GLY A 980 30.82 -11.24 -29.53
N ASN A 981 29.80 -10.89 -30.33
CA ASN A 981 28.55 -10.35 -29.80
C ASN A 981 27.86 -11.38 -28.88
N VAL A 982 27.31 -10.90 -27.76
CA VAL A 982 26.51 -11.72 -26.84
C VAL A 982 25.07 -11.24 -26.85
N GLU A 983 24.14 -12.17 -27.06
CA GLU A 983 22.73 -11.93 -26.78
C GLU A 983 22.51 -11.94 -25.27
N TRP A 984 22.09 -10.81 -24.72
CA TRP A 984 21.66 -10.66 -23.34
C TRP A 984 20.14 -10.61 -23.27
N GLN A 985 19.59 -10.92 -22.09
CA GLN A 985 18.16 -11.04 -21.87
C GLN A 985 17.63 -9.92 -20.98
N ARG A 986 16.35 -9.59 -21.14
CA ARG A 986 15.60 -8.78 -20.18
C ARG A 986 14.91 -9.68 -19.18
N ASP A 987 14.98 -9.32 -17.91
CA ASP A 987 14.27 -9.99 -16.83
C ASP A 987 13.41 -8.95 -16.09
N SER A 988 12.11 -9.21 -15.96
CA SER A 988 11.18 -8.30 -15.29
C SER A 988 11.48 -8.14 -13.79
N ARG A 989 12.30 -9.02 -13.21
CA ARG A 989 12.80 -8.90 -11.84
C ARG A 989 13.95 -7.89 -11.71
N TYR A 990 14.61 -7.50 -12.80
CA TYR A 990 15.67 -6.49 -12.79
C TYR A 990 15.45 -5.46 -13.91
N PRO A 991 14.43 -4.59 -13.78
CA PRO A 991 14.12 -3.59 -14.80
C PRO A 991 15.35 -2.70 -15.09
N GLY A 992 15.66 -2.53 -16.38
CA GLY A 992 16.79 -1.71 -16.83
C GLY A 992 18.16 -2.39 -16.76
N TYR A 993 18.22 -3.71 -16.54
CA TYR A 993 19.46 -4.49 -16.62
C TYR A 993 19.49 -5.40 -17.84
N ALA A 994 20.65 -5.47 -18.49
CA ALA A 994 21.01 -6.51 -19.44
C ALA A 994 21.55 -7.72 -18.68
N VAL A 995 20.85 -8.85 -18.75
CA VAL A 995 21.26 -10.10 -18.09
C VAL A 995 22.09 -10.92 -19.08
N VAL A 996 23.40 -10.96 -18.85
CA VAL A 996 24.35 -11.70 -19.69
C VAL A 996 24.48 -13.13 -19.14
N PRO A 997 24.05 -14.16 -19.89
CA PRO A 997 24.14 -15.52 -19.42
C PRO A 997 25.58 -16.04 -19.44
N GLY A 998 25.93 -16.79 -18.40
CA GLY A 998 27.17 -17.56 -18.37
C GLY A 998 27.12 -18.83 -19.24
N PRO A 999 28.12 -19.73 -19.10
CA PRO A 999 29.15 -19.72 -18.07
C PRO A 999 30.32 -18.77 -18.37
N PHE A 1000 30.95 -18.31 -17.29
CA PHE A 1000 32.13 -17.44 -17.31
C PHE A 1000 33.33 -18.15 -16.68
N CYS A 1001 34.53 -17.92 -17.21
CA CYS A 1001 35.77 -18.40 -16.63
C CYS A 1001 36.85 -17.32 -16.61
N GLU A 1002 37.96 -17.61 -15.93
CA GLU A 1002 39.12 -16.73 -15.87
C GLU A 1002 39.67 -16.38 -17.26
N GLY A 1003 40.08 -15.12 -17.43
CA GLY A 1003 40.62 -14.56 -18.67
C GLY A 1003 39.57 -14.16 -19.70
N MET A 1004 38.29 -14.39 -19.45
CA MET A 1004 37.22 -13.88 -20.31
C MET A 1004 37.10 -12.36 -20.20
N LEU A 1005 36.93 -11.71 -21.35
CA LEU A 1005 36.77 -10.27 -21.47
C LEU A 1005 35.35 -9.96 -21.92
N LEU A 1006 34.55 -9.36 -21.03
CA LEU A 1006 33.21 -8.86 -21.34
C LEU A 1006 33.30 -7.36 -21.61
N GLU A 1007 32.97 -6.91 -22.81
CA GLU A 1007 33.02 -5.49 -23.16
C GLU A 1007 31.62 -4.94 -23.35
N VAL A 1008 31.39 -3.75 -22.84
CA VAL A 1008 30.14 -3.01 -22.92
C VAL A 1008 30.39 -1.77 -23.75
N SER A 1009 29.49 -1.46 -24.68
CA SER A 1009 29.51 -0.21 -25.43
C SER A 1009 28.11 0.38 -25.59
N PHE A 1010 28.00 1.70 -25.45
CA PHE A 1010 26.76 2.45 -25.61
C PHE A 1010 27.06 3.90 -26.04
N GLY A 1011 26.17 4.49 -26.83
CA GLY A 1011 26.19 5.92 -27.12
C GLY A 1011 25.73 6.71 -25.90
N ILE A 1012 26.49 7.75 -25.55
CA ILE A 1012 26.13 8.68 -24.47
C ILE A 1012 25.28 9.80 -25.08
N ALA A 1013 24.03 9.92 -24.64
CA ALA A 1013 23.15 10.98 -25.15
C ALA A 1013 23.56 12.36 -24.61
N ASP A 1014 23.85 13.28 -25.54
CA ASP A 1014 23.93 14.70 -25.29
C ASP A 1014 22.54 15.31 -25.31
N ARG A 1015 22.22 16.10 -24.27
CA ARG A 1015 20.87 16.66 -24.10
C ARG A 1015 20.95 18.10 -23.63
N MET A 1016 20.09 18.95 -24.18
CA MET A 1016 19.83 20.28 -23.64
C MET A 1016 18.45 20.33 -23.00
N VAL A 1017 18.42 20.66 -21.71
CA VAL A 1017 17.21 20.77 -20.90
C VAL A 1017 16.75 22.22 -20.87
N LEU A 1018 15.45 22.45 -21.10
CA LEU A 1018 14.81 23.75 -20.89
C LEU A 1018 14.33 23.85 -19.44
N SER A 1019 14.48 25.02 -18.83
CA SER A 1019 13.88 25.28 -17.52
C SER A 1019 12.35 25.25 -17.64
N GLY A 1020 11.71 24.71 -16.59
CA GLY A 1020 10.25 24.69 -16.47
C GLY A 1020 9.70 26.07 -16.08
N PRO A 1021 8.36 26.19 -15.96
CA PRO A 1021 7.73 27.42 -15.49
C PRO A 1021 8.05 27.65 -14.01
N SER A 1022 8.85 28.69 -13.73
CA SER A 1022 9.15 29.23 -12.41
C SER A 1022 8.19 30.37 -12.05
N VAL A 1023 7.96 30.56 -10.75
CA VAL A 1023 7.20 31.71 -10.23
C VAL A 1023 7.87 33.03 -10.60
N ASN A 1024 9.21 33.09 -10.70
CA ASN A 1024 9.88 34.23 -11.30
C ASN A 1024 10.04 33.98 -12.81
N PRO A 1025 9.38 34.77 -13.67
CA PRO A 1025 9.50 34.60 -15.12
C PRO A 1025 10.93 34.71 -15.66
N LYS A 1026 11.86 35.35 -14.92
CA LYS A 1026 13.27 35.39 -15.29
C LYS A 1026 13.95 34.03 -15.20
N GLY A 1027 13.39 33.06 -14.48
CA GLY A 1027 13.88 31.68 -14.45
C GLY A 1027 13.36 30.82 -15.63
N ASN A 1028 12.43 31.33 -16.41
CA ASN A 1028 11.90 30.64 -17.59
C ASN A 1028 12.86 30.75 -18.78
N ASP A 1029 12.69 29.86 -19.75
CA ASP A 1029 13.44 29.87 -21.01
C ASP A 1029 14.97 29.86 -20.81
N LYS A 1030 15.46 29.18 -19.77
CA LYS A 1030 16.88 28.89 -19.61
C LYS A 1030 17.23 27.55 -20.20
N VAL A 1031 18.49 27.37 -20.55
CA VAL A 1031 19.04 26.11 -21.06
C VAL A 1031 20.16 25.60 -20.17
N LEU A 1032 20.17 24.30 -19.96
CA LEU A 1032 21.22 23.55 -19.26
C LEU A 1032 21.66 22.39 -20.15
N LEU A 1033 22.96 22.15 -20.21
CA LEU A 1033 23.55 21.12 -21.07
C LEU A 1033 23.98 19.89 -20.25
N LYS A 1034 23.75 18.69 -20.79
CA LYS A 1034 24.12 17.40 -20.17
C LYS A 1034 24.84 16.49 -21.17
N HIS A 1035 25.86 15.79 -20.68
CA HIS A 1035 26.50 14.65 -21.35
C HIS A 1035 26.23 13.40 -20.50
N GLY A 1036 25.26 12.58 -20.92
CA GLY A 1036 24.80 11.43 -20.12
C GLY A 1036 24.20 11.87 -18.77
N PRO A 1037 24.78 11.47 -17.62
CA PRO A 1037 24.36 11.91 -16.29
C PRO A 1037 25.05 13.20 -15.85
N ILE A 1038 26.09 13.67 -16.55
CA ILE A 1038 26.92 14.82 -16.15
C ILE A 1038 26.26 16.10 -16.62
N VAL A 1039 26.01 17.02 -15.69
CA VAL A 1039 25.60 18.40 -15.98
C VAL A 1039 26.83 19.23 -16.30
N LEU A 1040 26.72 20.07 -17.34
CA LEU A 1040 27.80 20.91 -17.82
C LEU A 1040 27.54 22.38 -17.50
N SER A 1041 28.62 23.11 -17.23
CA SER A 1041 28.60 24.52 -16.86
C SER A 1041 29.69 25.28 -17.62
N ARG A 1042 29.43 26.57 -17.89
CA ARG A 1042 30.45 27.50 -18.38
C ARG A 1042 31.15 28.14 -17.21
N ASP A 1043 32.47 28.15 -17.22
CA ASP A 1043 33.30 28.69 -16.14
C ASP A 1043 34.09 29.90 -16.63
N GLY A 1044 34.02 31.01 -15.90
CA GLY A 1044 34.66 32.29 -16.26
C GLY A 1044 36.19 32.22 -16.33
N ARG A 1045 36.80 31.16 -15.79
CA ARG A 1045 38.24 30.91 -15.89
C ARG A 1045 38.67 30.42 -17.27
N VAL A 1046 37.73 29.91 -18.08
CA VAL A 1046 38.04 29.30 -19.40
C VAL A 1046 37.21 29.84 -20.55
N THR A 1047 36.02 30.40 -20.28
CA THR A 1047 35.14 30.90 -21.34
C THR A 1047 34.31 32.11 -20.89
N ASP A 1048 33.64 32.78 -21.82
CA ASP A 1048 32.64 33.79 -21.49
C ASP A 1048 31.35 33.12 -20.96
N ILE A 1049 30.87 33.62 -19.81
CA ILE A 1049 29.69 33.09 -19.11
C ILE A 1049 28.44 33.97 -19.30
N LYS A 1050 28.55 35.13 -19.95
CA LYS A 1050 27.43 36.08 -20.10
C LYS A 1050 26.63 35.90 -21.38
N GLY A 1051 27.24 35.40 -22.46
CA GLY A 1051 26.53 35.25 -23.73
C GLY A 1051 25.39 34.22 -23.69
N PRO A 1052 24.33 34.39 -24.50
CA PRO A 1052 23.24 33.42 -24.61
C PRO A 1052 23.68 32.20 -25.43
N VAL A 1053 22.94 31.10 -25.27
CA VAL A 1053 23.25 29.79 -25.87
C VAL A 1053 22.08 29.34 -26.74
N THR A 1054 22.39 28.95 -27.97
CA THR A 1054 21.42 28.45 -28.95
C THR A 1054 20.82 27.13 -28.47
N TYR A 1055 19.48 27.09 -28.32
CA TYR A 1055 18.81 25.86 -27.88
C TYR A 1055 18.77 24.81 -28.99
N CYS A 1056 19.34 23.63 -28.71
CA CYS A 1056 19.19 22.43 -29.52
C CYS A 1056 18.91 21.23 -28.59
N PRO A 1057 17.77 20.53 -28.70
CA PRO A 1057 17.45 19.40 -27.82
C PRO A 1057 18.49 18.28 -27.82
N GLN A 1058 19.10 18.01 -28.98
CA GLN A 1058 20.17 17.04 -29.19
C GLN A 1058 21.39 17.78 -29.76
N PRO A 1059 22.16 18.48 -28.90
CA PRO A 1059 23.32 19.23 -29.33
C PRO A 1059 24.47 18.27 -29.73
N GLU A 1060 25.25 18.65 -30.74
CA GLU A 1060 26.48 17.95 -31.08
C GLU A 1060 27.63 18.56 -30.27
N LEU A 1061 28.03 17.88 -29.20
CA LEU A 1061 29.12 18.34 -28.35
C LEU A 1061 30.46 17.90 -28.92
N VAL A 1062 31.41 18.84 -29.03
CA VAL A 1062 32.77 18.54 -29.49
C VAL A 1062 33.67 18.35 -28.28
N PRO A 1063 34.13 17.13 -27.95
CA PRO A 1063 34.99 16.89 -26.80
C PRO A 1063 36.29 17.70 -26.89
N LEU A 1064 36.74 18.23 -25.76
CA LEU A 1064 38.00 18.97 -25.65
C LEU A 1064 39.07 18.15 -24.90
N PRO A 1065 40.37 18.49 -25.08
CA PRO A 1065 41.43 17.86 -24.29
C PRO A 1065 41.19 17.99 -22.78
N PRO A 1066 41.65 17.01 -21.96
CA PRO A 1066 41.41 17.02 -20.53
C PRO A 1066 41.83 18.34 -19.86
N ARG A 1067 40.89 18.95 -19.13
CA ARG A 1067 41.17 20.11 -18.27
C ARG A 1067 41.51 19.65 -16.86
N ARG A 1068 42.42 20.38 -16.19
CA ARG A 1068 42.82 20.05 -14.82
C ARG A 1068 41.61 20.08 -13.88
N GLY A 1069 41.29 18.94 -13.29
CA GLY A 1069 40.19 18.79 -12.33
C GLY A 1069 38.82 18.47 -12.95
N ALA A 1070 38.69 18.55 -14.28
CA ALA A 1070 37.50 18.12 -15.01
C ALA A 1070 37.62 16.64 -15.41
N ILE A 1071 36.50 15.92 -15.34
CA ILE A 1071 36.33 14.59 -15.91
C ILE A 1071 35.68 14.67 -17.30
N TYR A 1072 35.05 15.78 -17.66
CA TYR A 1072 34.54 15.99 -19.02
C TYR A 1072 34.55 17.47 -19.37
N SER A 1073 34.95 17.78 -20.60
CA SER A 1073 34.89 19.12 -21.16
C SER A 1073 34.60 19.06 -22.65
N CYS A 1074 33.82 20.02 -23.15
CA CYS A 1074 33.46 20.09 -24.56
C CYS A 1074 33.31 21.53 -25.04
N ALA A 1075 33.24 21.72 -26.35
CA ALA A 1075 32.86 22.97 -26.99
C ALA A 1075 31.44 22.87 -27.56
N TYR A 1076 30.64 23.92 -27.36
CA TYR A 1076 29.32 24.08 -27.99
C TYR A 1076 28.95 25.57 -28.09
N ASP A 1077 28.40 25.96 -29.24
CA ASP A 1077 27.98 27.36 -29.55
C ASP A 1077 29.10 28.40 -29.34
N GLY A 1078 30.35 28.01 -29.59
CA GLY A 1078 31.54 28.86 -29.41
C GLY A 1078 32.03 28.98 -27.97
N TYR A 1079 31.38 28.32 -27.01
CA TYR A 1079 31.77 28.30 -25.59
C TYR A 1079 32.41 26.97 -25.20
N GLU A 1080 33.29 27.03 -24.20
CA GLU A 1080 33.82 25.85 -23.53
C GLU A 1080 33.00 25.51 -22.29
N TRP A 1081 32.64 24.25 -22.16
CA TRP A 1081 31.83 23.72 -21.07
C TRP A 1081 32.63 22.69 -20.29
N LEU A 1082 32.54 22.76 -18.97
CA LEU A 1082 33.15 21.82 -18.03
C LEU A 1082 32.05 21.07 -17.29
N ASP A 1083 32.34 19.85 -16.82
CA ASP A 1083 31.46 19.21 -15.84
C ASP A 1083 31.25 20.08 -14.59
N TYR A 1084 30.04 20.01 -14.03
CA TYR A 1084 29.61 20.88 -12.93
C TYR A 1084 30.54 20.79 -11.72
N GLN A 1085 31.11 19.61 -11.41
CA GLN A 1085 32.01 19.48 -10.26
C GLN A 1085 33.35 20.21 -10.45
N ALA A 1086 33.79 20.45 -11.68
CA ALA A 1086 34.97 21.27 -11.97
C ALA A 1086 34.66 22.77 -12.02
N ALA A 1087 33.41 23.14 -12.27
CA ALA A 1087 32.97 24.53 -12.35
C ALA A 1087 33.04 25.23 -10.99
N GLY A 1088 33.65 26.42 -10.97
CA GLY A 1088 33.89 27.19 -9.75
C GLY A 1088 34.90 26.56 -8.78
N ALA A 1089 35.63 25.50 -9.18
CA ALA A 1089 36.55 24.76 -8.31
C ALA A 1089 37.76 25.55 -7.79
N GLY A 1090 37.88 26.84 -8.13
CA GLY A 1090 38.80 27.75 -7.45
C GLY A 1090 38.32 28.16 -6.06
N TRP A 1091 37.02 28.05 -5.76
CA TRP A 1091 36.40 28.43 -4.48
C TRP A 1091 36.73 29.88 -4.05
N THR A 1092 36.93 30.76 -5.03
CA THR A 1092 37.11 32.20 -4.85
C THR A 1092 35.91 32.95 -5.40
N PRO A 1093 35.61 34.17 -4.91
CA PRO A 1093 34.58 35.02 -5.50
C PRO A 1093 34.77 35.30 -7.00
N ASP A 1094 36.01 35.25 -7.50
CA ASP A 1094 36.32 35.46 -8.93
C ASP A 1094 36.07 34.20 -9.80
N SER A 1095 35.88 33.03 -9.17
CA SER A 1095 35.63 31.76 -9.87
C SER A 1095 34.14 31.58 -10.19
N GLN A 1096 33.58 32.51 -10.97
CA GLN A 1096 32.16 32.52 -11.36
C GLN A 1096 31.87 31.49 -12.46
N PHE A 1097 30.72 30.82 -12.38
CA PHE A 1097 30.24 29.88 -13.39
C PHE A 1097 28.73 30.01 -13.62
N VAL A 1098 28.26 29.52 -14.77
CA VAL A 1098 26.86 29.52 -15.18
C VAL A 1098 26.49 28.14 -15.71
N THR A 1099 25.51 27.50 -15.08
CA THR A 1099 24.93 26.22 -15.53
C THR A 1099 23.63 26.45 -16.28
N TRP A 1100 22.71 27.23 -15.71
CA TRP A 1100 21.50 27.70 -16.41
C TRP A 1100 21.83 28.96 -17.20
N SER A 1101 21.92 28.81 -18.51
CA SER A 1101 22.28 29.88 -19.46
C SER A 1101 21.04 30.52 -20.10
N GLU A 1102 21.17 31.78 -20.51
CA GLU A 1102 20.15 32.44 -21.34
C GLU A 1102 19.98 31.70 -22.66
N LYS A 1103 18.73 31.50 -23.07
CA LYS A 1103 18.39 30.88 -24.36
C LYS A 1103 18.43 31.93 -25.47
N ARG A 1104 19.06 31.56 -26.58
CA ARG A 1104 18.94 32.23 -27.88
C ARG A 1104 18.05 31.44 -28.82
#